data_AF-A0AA97G3J2-F1
#
_entry.id   AF-A0AA97G3J2-F1
#
_cell.length_a   1.000
_cell.length_b   1.000
_cell.length_c   1.000
_cell.angle_alpha   90.00
_cell.angle_beta   90.00
_cell.angle_gamma   90.00
#
_symmetry.space_group_name_H-M   'P 1'
#
loop_
_entity.id
_entity.type
_entity.pdbx_description
1 polymer ?
#
loop_
_entity_poly.entity_id
_entity_poly.type
_entity_poly.pdbx_seq_one_letter_code
_entity_poly.pdbx_strand_id
1 'polypeptide(L)'
;MLNVTATATATATATVDISNHQNVATDPNQDTEVNESPKRYFTEIDPDGVPDPRQLTKRTCRSPVSDQAADCFSANREQFGGKGMFLLRMIKAGLSVPPFKCVTAQVMNALAQQPLDPHRLARYLPGIAHGWGAETSLTNIREYLNTLSASEQAKKNNWLAGLAEFIASDDYYEQVKGSEAAQHIRDLRQELNGVSLSQPVIVRSSGINEDNYGDAQAGKYLSVVQEQDDVLSTCLKVMASAYRPEVCPEGIPQPMALIIQQCIDCLYGGVAMSFQSFQKDTIMVEYTSGQPRGVVAGQSGNTPHRIDISREGREGADSYQYFPGTISSQFILHKNNNGYSEKRIAGAHVQSNDGGQRLTDKMISELRNIVTELENLLFCPVDVEFAIDHWGRLFILQVRPVTRLSGDMVFAMSIPEETLAIGEGISEGFCTGPLWQANKQHAESMPEGAIVVAHHAEDWMLGPDFLKRAGGFVLAEAGCNDHVAILMRQRKITLMRAGGQYLALAAHYGQQATLACARFNGEPGAFIVAGDIAEKLASHKSLVSAVSDELFAKVVPSREDLSPPEGTFHQVASGFQWLTDQNARLLAFFASGGGLDYLSNPVKLSMSPQRSELLSKTEDSVNRLVNGAEAMLDGYRAFLQLAGKWPSSEVKSRRKELSQLDNRFEMLKQTIQSALKSVVLPLQAAEQAAEKGQVSPGVFRQWVADCHQLQYCLQAFNLDEAKQIRSVHELIFALHQRFVDALEPVTRDSRQGRISERNDITYVDCTTRSQATPLLSSAGKAMLNKLWLSGTVVSVDDALVVNLGLCQHTSVIELLEHAEGGKGRTLRMTFSDRFQKPDGSDQPGKLKRMWFLAKLLKVVELDKDSDSMKLSCNAAAGKIIVECHQMTSTKNMQHAFEKLLTVLGETDQLDVFLDKAIFEEDHWCFNTLAQRLDSNVVTEADRFAFEDCLFSIAKTYLHKVPHFYHLLSKQHQQFIHIVQRLETCMRKSTDHFREMLMSDEIGEGTRTELLQHFLLTNAKIAMPIFEIIYPHLKGQHYVIKPSCGARLKFYVPPGQPSGDHKEKLKNALLKHGLKYASQAVLNDKDLVLPAILKHPEQLEYVSKELRNDSDIVMASVTQNGSQLQHASQKVKDNEEVVMAAVKQYAGALQYASERLRSDKDIVRIAVAKSMYYLRGAGEQILNDREFLLDLIAIDSFAFSNITNSLQNDTHFINLAISRNPEVRKYVG
;
A
#
# COMPACT_ATOMS: atom_id res chain seq x y z
N MET A 1 14.47 -38.00 -20.05
CA MET A 1 14.86 -38.39 -21.41
C MET A 1 13.95 -39.50 -21.88
N LEU A 2 12.98 -39.19 -22.75
CA LEU A 2 12.42 -40.04 -23.80
C LEU A 2 11.45 -39.14 -24.59
N ASN A 3 11.69 -39.07 -25.89
CA ASN A 3 11.17 -38.07 -26.83
C ASN A 3 9.79 -38.45 -27.40
N VAL A 4 8.93 -37.42 -27.48
CA VAL A 4 8.15 -36.94 -28.64
C VAL A 4 7.43 -37.94 -29.54
N THR A 5 6.09 -37.78 -29.64
CA THR A 5 5.38 -37.68 -30.93
C THR A 5 4.07 -36.88 -30.79
N ALA A 6 3.79 -36.09 -31.82
CA ALA A 6 2.59 -35.30 -32.07
C ALA A 6 1.87 -35.83 -33.32
N THR A 7 0.55 -35.64 -33.42
CA THR A 7 -0.28 -35.64 -34.66
C THR A 7 -1.67 -35.08 -34.28
N ALA A 8 -2.23 -33.98 -34.80
CA ALA A 8 -2.49 -33.49 -36.17
C ALA A 8 -3.90 -33.83 -36.71
N THR A 9 -4.72 -32.76 -36.88
CA THR A 9 -5.64 -32.41 -38.01
C THR A 9 -6.74 -33.36 -38.51
N ALA A 10 -7.97 -32.86 -38.70
CA ALA A 10 -8.53 -32.44 -40.02
C ALA A 10 -10.09 -32.34 -40.10
N THR A 11 -10.57 -31.20 -40.65
CA THR A 11 -11.62 -30.97 -41.69
C THR A 11 -13.03 -31.64 -41.66
N ALA A 12 -14.10 -30.85 -41.90
CA ALA A 12 -14.88 -30.80 -43.17
C ALA A 12 -16.30 -30.16 -43.08
N THR A 13 -16.49 -29.05 -43.81
CA THR A 13 -17.59 -28.64 -44.74
C THR A 13 -19.07 -29.13 -44.64
N ALA A 14 -19.99 -28.14 -44.74
CA ALA A 14 -21.08 -27.95 -45.74
C ALA A 14 -22.59 -28.10 -45.38
N THR A 15 -23.36 -27.15 -45.97
CA THR A 15 -24.77 -27.15 -46.48
C THR A 15 -25.96 -26.96 -45.50
N VAL A 16 -26.71 -25.84 -45.59
CA VAL A 16 -27.89 -25.46 -46.44
C VAL A 16 -29.26 -25.91 -45.86
N ASP A 17 -29.93 -24.95 -45.21
CA ASP A 17 -31.25 -24.35 -45.53
C ASP A 17 -32.60 -25.14 -45.49
N ILE A 18 -33.64 -24.39 -45.06
CA ILE A 18 -35.09 -24.45 -45.40
C ILE A 18 -36.14 -25.05 -44.41
N SER A 19 -37.10 -24.17 -44.07
CA SER A 19 -38.59 -24.30 -43.93
C SER A 19 -39.33 -24.51 -42.60
N ASN A 20 -40.11 -23.46 -42.28
CA ASN A 20 -41.58 -23.38 -42.13
C ASN A 20 -42.36 -24.38 -41.26
N HIS A 21 -43.16 -23.84 -40.33
CA HIS A 21 -44.62 -23.74 -40.52
C HIS A 21 -45.28 -22.72 -39.59
N GLN A 22 -46.12 -21.86 -40.18
CA GLN A 22 -47.13 -21.03 -39.52
C GLN A 22 -48.34 -21.90 -39.11
N ASN A 23 -49.07 -21.49 -38.05
CA ASN A 23 -50.53 -21.36 -38.12
C ASN A 23 -51.13 -20.51 -37.00
N VAL A 24 -52.12 -19.72 -37.42
CA VAL A 24 -52.96 -18.77 -36.70
C VAL A 24 -54.28 -19.45 -36.29
N ALA A 25 -54.90 -19.08 -35.15
CA ALA A 25 -56.33 -18.72 -35.04
C ALA A 25 -56.90 -18.74 -33.58
N THR A 26 -57.38 -17.56 -33.14
CA THR A 26 -58.67 -17.22 -32.48
C THR A 26 -59.21 -17.95 -31.23
N ASP A 27 -59.32 -17.18 -30.12
CA ASP A 27 -60.45 -16.88 -29.16
C ASP A 27 -61.78 -17.69 -29.28
N PRO A 28 -62.67 -17.89 -28.26
CA PRO A 28 -62.98 -16.97 -27.14
C PRO A 28 -63.52 -17.51 -25.77
N ASN A 29 -63.63 -16.57 -24.81
CA ASN A 29 -64.36 -16.50 -23.52
C ASN A 29 -65.46 -17.53 -23.16
N GLN A 30 -65.59 -17.86 -21.86
CA GLN A 30 -66.82 -17.60 -21.07
C GLN A 30 -66.69 -17.87 -19.54
N ASP A 31 -67.35 -16.98 -18.80
CA ASP A 31 -67.56 -16.90 -17.34
C ASP A 31 -68.27 -18.10 -16.69
N THR A 32 -68.12 -18.26 -15.37
CA THR A 32 -69.26 -18.36 -14.42
C THR A 32 -68.81 -18.30 -12.96
N GLU A 33 -69.70 -17.71 -12.14
CA GLU A 33 -69.61 -17.31 -10.74
C GLU A 33 -69.76 -18.47 -9.72
N VAL A 34 -69.50 -18.16 -8.42
CA VAL A 34 -70.36 -18.43 -7.23
C VAL A 34 -69.68 -19.10 -5.99
N ASN A 35 -69.71 -18.32 -4.89
CA ASN A 35 -69.93 -18.59 -3.44
C ASN A 35 -68.99 -19.36 -2.48
N GLU A 36 -68.73 -18.64 -1.37
CA GLU A 36 -68.94 -18.96 0.07
C GLU A 36 -68.13 -20.08 0.77
N SER A 37 -67.20 -19.63 1.64
CA SER A 37 -66.99 -19.90 3.09
C SER A 37 -67.47 -21.23 3.77
N PRO A 38 -67.07 -21.50 5.03
CA PRO A 38 -65.74 -21.72 5.60
C PRO A 38 -65.62 -23.13 6.23
N LYS A 39 -64.44 -23.75 6.28
CA LYS A 39 -64.22 -24.93 7.14
C LYS A 39 -63.09 -24.68 8.14
N ARG A 40 -63.51 -24.37 9.36
CA ARG A 40 -62.75 -24.61 10.61
C ARG A 40 -62.39 -26.09 10.68
N TYR A 41 -61.21 -26.43 11.18
CA TYR A 41 -61.06 -27.36 12.32
C TYR A 41 -59.81 -27.00 13.13
N PHE A 42 -60.03 -26.91 14.44
CA PHE A 42 -59.06 -26.64 15.50
C PHE A 42 -58.28 -27.92 15.86
N THR A 43 -57.11 -27.69 16.48
CA THR A 43 -56.41 -28.49 17.50
C THR A 43 -55.97 -29.92 17.19
N GLU A 44 -54.67 -30.18 17.33
CA GLU A 44 -54.14 -30.94 18.47
C GLU A 44 -52.64 -30.64 18.66
N ILE A 45 -52.27 -30.31 19.91
CA ILE A 45 -50.90 -30.14 20.40
C ILE A 45 -50.56 -31.44 21.14
N ASP A 46 -49.45 -32.06 20.78
CA ASP A 46 -48.89 -33.22 21.50
C ASP A 46 -48.16 -32.72 22.77
N PRO A 47 -48.26 -33.39 23.95
CA PRO A 47 -47.82 -32.82 25.23
C PRO A 47 -46.31 -32.62 25.42
N ASP A 48 -45.46 -33.13 24.52
CA ASP A 48 -44.00 -33.14 24.72
C ASP A 48 -43.20 -32.20 23.80
N GLY A 49 -43.84 -31.30 23.05
CA GLY A 49 -43.18 -30.07 22.58
C GLY A 49 -41.91 -30.20 21.71
N VAL A 50 -41.76 -31.23 20.88
CA VAL A 50 -40.68 -31.32 19.88
C VAL A 50 -41.25 -31.58 18.48
N PRO A 51 -41.06 -30.70 17.48
CA PRO A 51 -41.48 -30.97 16.11
C PRO A 51 -40.51 -31.94 15.41
N ASP A 52 -41.07 -32.89 14.66
CA ASP A 52 -40.37 -33.89 13.83
C ASP A 52 -39.42 -33.22 12.79
N PRO A 53 -38.10 -33.50 12.80
CA PRO A 53 -37.13 -32.91 11.87
C PRO A 53 -37.32 -33.31 10.40
N ARG A 54 -38.18 -34.28 10.08
CA ARG A 54 -38.29 -34.85 8.72
C ARG A 54 -39.31 -34.15 7.81
N GLN A 55 -40.04 -33.14 8.29
CA GLN A 55 -40.98 -32.35 7.46
C GLN A 55 -40.44 -30.98 6.99
N LEU A 56 -39.19 -30.63 7.29
CA LEU A 56 -38.62 -29.28 7.03
C LEU A 56 -37.80 -29.11 5.73
N THR A 57 -37.67 -30.13 4.89
CA THR A 57 -36.74 -30.09 3.74
C THR A 57 -37.32 -29.59 2.40
N LYS A 58 -38.50 -28.97 2.36
CA LYS A 58 -39.08 -28.37 1.12
C LYS A 58 -39.78 -27.02 1.31
N ARG A 59 -39.21 -26.11 2.10
CA ARG A 59 -39.62 -24.69 2.11
C ARG A 59 -38.42 -23.80 1.82
N THR A 60 -38.19 -23.52 0.55
CA THR A 60 -37.49 -22.30 0.14
C THR A 60 -38.28 -21.12 0.72
N CYS A 61 -37.63 -20.30 1.54
CA CYS A 61 -38.22 -19.10 2.14
C CYS A 61 -38.46 -18.04 1.05
N ARG A 62 -39.55 -18.18 0.29
CA ARG A 62 -40.26 -17.01 -0.22
C ARG A 62 -41.17 -16.56 0.91
N SER A 63 -41.06 -15.29 1.33
CA SER A 63 -42.13 -14.70 2.13
C SER A 63 -43.41 -14.75 1.30
N PRO A 64 -44.59 -14.92 1.93
CA PRO A 64 -45.83 -14.59 1.24
C PRO A 64 -45.82 -13.07 1.09
N VAL A 65 -45.36 -12.61 -0.07
CA VAL A 65 -45.58 -11.23 -0.50
C VAL A 65 -47.09 -11.07 -0.59
N SER A 66 -47.67 -10.25 0.28
CA SER A 66 -49.03 -9.76 0.07
C SER A 66 -49.04 -8.99 -1.25
N ASP A 67 -49.87 -9.42 -2.20
CA ASP A 67 -50.10 -8.84 -3.54
C ASP A 67 -50.67 -7.39 -3.53
N GLN A 68 -50.30 -6.54 -2.58
CA GLN A 68 -50.78 -5.16 -2.45
C GLN A 68 -49.70 -4.08 -2.55
N ALA A 69 -48.47 -4.41 -2.96
CA ALA A 69 -47.39 -3.42 -3.12
C ALA A 69 -46.77 -3.41 -4.53
N ALA A 70 -47.51 -3.85 -5.55
CA ALA A 70 -47.01 -3.95 -6.93
C ALA A 70 -47.32 -2.74 -7.83
N ASP A 71 -48.17 -1.80 -7.40
CA ASP A 71 -48.55 -0.65 -8.23
C ASP A 71 -47.92 0.67 -7.76
N CYS A 72 -47.13 1.27 -8.66
CA CYS A 72 -46.69 2.67 -8.68
C CYS A 72 -45.92 3.24 -7.46
N PHE A 73 -44.64 2.91 -7.31
CA PHE A 73 -43.69 3.82 -6.65
C PHE A 73 -42.35 3.87 -7.40
N SER A 74 -42.09 4.97 -8.11
CA SER A 74 -40.73 5.41 -8.37
C SER A 74 -40.08 5.70 -7.02
N ALA A 75 -38.96 5.03 -6.72
CA ALA A 75 -38.26 5.23 -5.46
C ALA A 75 -37.50 6.57 -5.50
N ASN A 76 -38.23 7.68 -5.32
CA ASN A 76 -37.65 9.02 -5.35
C ASN A 76 -36.94 9.33 -4.02
N ARG A 77 -35.65 9.65 -4.09
CA ARG A 77 -34.81 10.07 -2.97
C ARG A 77 -35.34 11.34 -2.28
N GLU A 78 -35.97 12.25 -3.02
CA GLU A 78 -36.60 13.45 -2.46
C GLU A 78 -37.81 13.13 -1.58
N GLN A 79 -38.51 12.04 -1.88
CA GLN A 79 -39.73 11.65 -1.18
C GLN A 79 -39.44 10.78 0.05
N PHE A 80 -38.52 9.81 -0.08
CA PHE A 80 -38.25 8.79 0.93
C PHE A 80 -36.90 8.94 1.64
N GLY A 81 -36.07 9.90 1.22
CA GLY A 81 -34.69 10.03 1.67
C GLY A 81 -33.78 8.90 1.18
N GLY A 82 -32.50 8.97 1.54
CA GLY A 82 -31.48 8.01 1.13
C GLY A 82 -31.74 6.58 1.63
N LYS A 83 -31.92 6.40 2.95
CA LYS A 83 -32.18 5.08 3.55
C LYS A 83 -33.46 4.44 3.02
N GLY A 84 -34.54 5.23 2.95
CA GLY A 84 -35.84 4.75 2.49
C GLY A 84 -35.77 4.25 1.04
N MET A 85 -35.05 4.98 0.19
CA MET A 85 -34.81 4.59 -1.20
C MET A 85 -34.01 3.27 -1.30
N PHE A 86 -32.95 3.08 -0.50
CA PHE A 86 -32.20 1.81 -0.51
C PHE A 86 -33.00 0.63 0.04
N LEU A 87 -33.74 0.80 1.15
CA LEU A 87 -34.60 -0.26 1.68
C LEU A 87 -35.64 -0.73 0.65
N LEU A 88 -36.28 0.21 -0.06
CA LEU A 88 -37.24 -0.10 -1.12
C LEU A 88 -36.58 -0.87 -2.28
N ARG A 89 -35.36 -0.52 -2.66
CA ARG A 89 -34.60 -1.27 -3.68
C ARG A 89 -34.26 -2.68 -3.24
N MET A 90 -33.88 -2.86 -1.97
CA MET A 90 -33.58 -4.19 -1.43
C MET A 90 -34.81 -5.10 -1.45
N ILE A 91 -36.00 -4.59 -1.08
CA ILE A 91 -37.26 -5.34 -1.20
C ILE A 91 -37.53 -5.73 -2.66
N LYS A 92 -37.38 -4.80 -3.61
CA LYS A 92 -37.57 -5.08 -5.04
C LYS A 92 -36.57 -6.10 -5.59
N ALA A 93 -35.36 -6.16 -5.01
CA ALA A 93 -34.35 -7.17 -5.30
C ALA A 93 -34.62 -8.53 -4.64
N GLY A 94 -35.65 -8.63 -3.79
CA GLY A 94 -35.99 -9.88 -3.08
C GLY A 94 -35.13 -10.16 -1.85
N LEU A 95 -34.39 -9.16 -1.34
CA LEU A 95 -33.56 -9.30 -0.15
C LEU A 95 -34.41 -9.32 1.13
N SER A 96 -33.95 -10.08 2.13
CA SER A 96 -34.59 -10.18 3.44
C SER A 96 -34.39 -8.90 4.25
N VAL A 97 -35.39 -8.02 4.25
CA VAL A 97 -35.40 -6.76 5.00
C VAL A 97 -36.53 -6.80 6.02
N PRO A 98 -36.33 -6.35 7.28
CA PRO A 98 -37.42 -6.24 8.24
C PRO A 98 -38.54 -5.34 7.70
N PRO A 99 -39.83 -5.70 7.89
CA PRO A 99 -40.94 -4.88 7.44
C PRO A 99 -40.80 -3.42 7.89
N PHE A 100 -41.12 -2.48 6.99
CA PHE A 100 -41.06 -1.05 7.29
C PHE A 100 -42.13 -0.25 6.55
N LYS A 101 -42.36 0.97 7.03
CA LYS A 101 -43.16 2.00 6.38
C LYS A 101 -42.37 3.30 6.35
N CYS A 102 -42.49 4.05 5.25
CA CYS A 102 -41.82 5.34 5.11
C CYS A 102 -42.79 6.48 5.40
N VAL A 103 -42.43 7.37 6.31
CA VAL A 103 -43.05 8.69 6.46
C VAL A 103 -42.36 9.62 5.48
N THR A 104 -43.08 10.05 4.45
CA THR A 104 -42.49 10.84 3.36
C THR A 104 -42.08 12.24 3.81
N ALA A 105 -41.14 12.86 3.08
CA ALA A 105 -40.74 14.25 3.31
C ALA A 105 -41.95 15.22 3.22
N GLN A 106 -42.96 14.90 2.40
CA GLN A 106 -44.20 15.68 2.30
C GLN A 106 -45.00 15.66 3.61
N VAL A 107 -45.15 14.48 4.23
CA VAL A 107 -45.86 14.34 5.52
C VAL A 107 -45.11 15.10 6.62
N MET A 108 -43.77 15.02 6.63
CA MET A 108 -42.95 15.75 7.60
C MET A 108 -43.02 17.27 7.39
N ASN A 109 -43.05 17.74 6.14
CA ASN A 109 -43.26 19.16 5.85
C ASN A 109 -44.66 19.64 6.25
N ALA A 110 -45.70 18.82 6.08
CA ALA A 110 -47.06 19.14 6.53
C ALA A 110 -47.14 19.31 8.07
N LEU A 111 -46.38 18.52 8.84
CA LEU A 111 -46.21 18.73 10.29
C LEU A 111 -45.47 20.04 10.60
N ALA A 112 -44.42 20.35 9.84
CA ALA A 112 -43.64 21.58 10.03
C ALA A 112 -44.41 22.87 9.70
N GLN A 113 -45.46 22.76 8.87
CA GLN A 113 -46.34 23.86 8.51
C GLN A 113 -47.52 24.07 9.48
N GLN A 114 -47.71 23.21 10.48
CA GLN A 114 -48.78 23.40 11.46
C GLN A 114 -48.58 24.72 12.23
N PRO A 115 -49.67 25.48 12.46
CA PRO A 115 -49.60 26.73 13.21
C PRO A 115 -49.20 26.46 14.66
N LEU A 116 -48.29 27.27 15.17
CA LEU A 116 -47.69 27.16 16.49
C LEU A 116 -48.07 28.35 17.37
N ASP A 117 -48.27 28.08 18.65
CA ASP A 117 -48.44 29.09 19.70
C ASP A 117 -47.10 29.75 20.05
N PRO A 118 -46.87 31.04 19.70
CA PRO A 118 -45.62 31.73 19.99
C PRO A 118 -45.31 31.82 21.49
N HIS A 119 -46.31 31.75 22.38
CA HIS A 119 -46.09 31.81 23.82
C HIS A 119 -45.46 30.53 24.37
N ARG A 120 -45.83 29.36 23.85
CA ARG A 120 -45.17 28.09 24.18
C ARG A 120 -43.76 28.05 23.61
N LEU A 121 -43.62 28.53 22.37
CA LEU A 121 -42.36 28.58 21.64
C LEU A 121 -41.31 29.51 22.30
N ALA A 122 -41.76 30.60 22.93
CA ALA A 122 -40.89 31.58 23.59
C ALA A 122 -40.06 31.02 24.76
N ARG A 123 -40.43 29.86 25.32
CA ARG A 123 -39.64 29.15 26.33
C ARG A 123 -38.33 28.60 25.78
N TYR A 124 -38.33 28.25 24.49
CA TYR A 124 -37.20 27.64 23.79
C TYR A 124 -36.48 28.64 22.88
N LEU A 125 -37.21 29.66 22.41
CA LEU A 125 -36.72 30.69 21.48
C LEU A 125 -36.90 32.10 22.06
N PRO A 126 -35.91 32.60 22.84
CA PRO A 126 -35.99 33.92 23.44
C PRO A 126 -36.16 35.03 22.37
N GLY A 127 -37.19 35.86 22.55
CA GLY A 127 -37.49 37.01 21.67
C GLY A 127 -38.51 36.75 20.57
N ILE A 128 -39.00 35.52 20.38
CA ILE A 128 -39.98 35.20 19.33
C ILE A 128 -41.38 35.81 19.59
N ALA A 129 -41.75 36.05 20.85
CA ALA A 129 -43.05 36.59 21.23
C ALA A 129 -43.30 38.05 20.78
N HIS A 130 -42.29 38.75 20.25
CA HIS A 130 -42.41 40.11 19.75
C HIS A 130 -42.32 40.12 18.21
N GLY A 131 -43.47 40.12 17.53
CA GLY A 131 -43.58 40.24 16.08
C GLY A 131 -44.04 38.98 15.33
N TRP A 132 -44.25 37.86 16.03
CA TRP A 132 -44.75 36.60 15.45
C TRP A 132 -46.21 36.36 15.87
N GLY A 133 -47.09 36.07 14.89
CA GLY A 133 -48.54 35.98 15.06
C GLY A 133 -49.11 34.59 14.80
N ALA A 134 -50.39 34.52 14.42
CA ALA A 134 -51.13 33.26 14.20
C ALA A 134 -50.57 32.39 13.07
N GLU A 135 -49.76 32.95 12.16
CA GLU A 135 -49.13 32.24 11.05
C GLU A 135 -47.78 31.58 11.42
N THR A 136 -47.38 31.62 12.70
CA THR A 136 -46.08 31.07 13.13
C THR A 136 -46.02 29.56 12.87
N SER A 137 -45.04 29.10 12.10
CA SER A 137 -44.77 27.68 11.83
C SER A 137 -43.27 27.38 11.84
N LEU A 138 -42.86 26.10 11.92
CA LEU A 138 -41.44 25.74 11.80
C LEU A 138 -40.87 26.17 10.44
N THR A 139 -41.70 26.13 9.39
CA THR A 139 -41.33 26.59 8.04
C THR A 139 -40.98 28.07 8.01
N ASN A 140 -41.84 28.94 8.56
CA ASN A 140 -41.58 30.38 8.56
C ASN A 140 -40.39 30.76 9.44
N ILE A 141 -40.18 30.03 10.55
CA ILE A 141 -38.98 30.21 11.39
C ILE A 141 -37.73 29.84 10.60
N ARG A 142 -37.76 28.74 9.85
CA ARG A 142 -36.64 28.33 8.99
C ARG A 142 -36.34 29.37 7.90
N GLU A 143 -37.37 29.95 7.27
CA GLU A 143 -37.21 31.04 6.31
C GLU A 143 -36.56 32.28 6.95
N TYR A 144 -36.98 32.65 8.17
CA TYR A 144 -36.35 33.74 8.91
C TYR A 144 -34.88 33.45 9.27
N LEU A 145 -34.55 32.21 9.66
CA LEU A 145 -33.15 31.83 9.92
C LEU A 145 -32.28 31.96 8.66
N ASN A 146 -32.85 31.82 7.46
CA ASN A 146 -32.13 32.04 6.20
C ASN A 146 -31.86 33.51 5.92
N THR A 147 -32.63 34.45 6.49
CA THR A 147 -32.39 35.89 6.30
C THR A 147 -31.33 36.46 7.24
N LEU A 148 -30.94 35.72 8.29
CA LEU A 148 -29.93 36.16 9.25
C LEU A 148 -28.55 36.22 8.61
N SER A 149 -27.82 37.30 8.92
CA SER A 149 -26.49 37.56 8.38
C SER A 149 -25.40 36.70 9.05
N ALA A 150 -24.21 36.61 8.45
CA ALA A 150 -23.09 35.84 9.00
C ALA A 150 -22.63 36.33 10.39
N SER A 151 -22.84 37.61 10.73
CA SER A 151 -22.55 38.16 12.06
C SER A 151 -23.55 37.71 13.14
N GLU A 152 -24.69 37.12 12.76
CA GLU A 152 -25.73 36.64 13.66
C GLU A 152 -25.70 35.11 13.86
N GLN A 153 -24.61 34.45 13.48
CA GLN A 153 -24.47 32.99 13.53
C GLN A 153 -24.74 32.40 14.93
N ALA A 154 -24.32 33.09 16.00
CA ALA A 154 -24.58 32.64 17.38
C ALA A 154 -26.08 32.60 17.70
N LYS A 155 -26.84 33.61 17.26
CA LYS A 155 -28.30 33.63 17.39
C LYS A 155 -28.94 32.50 16.61
N LYS A 156 -28.47 32.26 15.37
CA LYS A 156 -28.91 31.18 14.49
C LYS A 156 -28.73 29.81 15.14
N ASN A 157 -27.54 29.53 15.69
CA ASN A 157 -27.24 28.27 16.38
C ASN A 157 -28.10 28.08 17.65
N ASN A 158 -28.27 29.14 18.45
CA ASN A 158 -29.10 29.07 19.65
C ASN A 158 -30.57 28.77 19.32
N TRP A 159 -31.11 29.41 18.27
CA TRP A 159 -32.48 29.17 17.82
C TRP A 159 -32.66 27.76 17.27
N LEU A 160 -31.68 27.23 16.52
CA LEU A 160 -31.68 25.85 16.05
C LEU A 160 -31.69 24.83 17.20
N ALA A 161 -30.85 25.04 18.21
CA ALA A 161 -30.83 24.19 19.41
C ALA A 161 -32.19 24.23 20.15
N GLY A 162 -32.76 25.44 20.34
CA GLY A 162 -34.07 25.61 20.96
C GLY A 162 -35.20 24.97 20.14
N LEU A 163 -35.15 25.03 18.81
CA LEU A 163 -36.10 24.34 17.93
C LEU A 163 -36.01 22.82 18.07
N ALA A 164 -34.80 22.26 18.12
CA ALA A 164 -34.61 20.83 18.33
C ALA A 164 -35.22 20.37 19.67
N GLU A 165 -34.99 21.14 20.74
CA GLU A 165 -35.58 20.87 22.06
C GLU A 165 -37.12 20.99 22.03
N PHE A 166 -37.65 22.05 21.41
CA PHE A 166 -39.09 22.25 21.27
C PHE A 166 -39.77 21.12 20.48
N ILE A 167 -39.22 20.71 19.34
CA ILE A 167 -39.79 19.64 18.50
C ILE A 167 -39.84 18.30 19.26
N ALA A 168 -38.84 18.03 20.11
CA ALA A 168 -38.79 16.82 20.93
C ALA A 168 -39.69 16.88 22.19
N SER A 169 -40.32 18.03 22.48
CA SER A 169 -41.10 18.27 23.71
C SER A 169 -42.59 17.95 23.59
N ASP A 170 -43.25 17.78 24.74
CA ASP A 170 -44.71 17.65 24.82
C ASP A 170 -45.44 18.91 24.33
N ASP A 171 -44.80 20.09 24.43
CA ASP A 171 -45.40 21.35 23.97
C ASP A 171 -45.65 21.34 22.46
N TYR A 172 -44.74 20.76 21.65
CA TYR A 172 -44.94 20.62 20.20
C TYR A 172 -45.88 19.45 19.89
N TYR A 173 -45.72 18.31 20.57
CA TYR A 173 -46.60 17.15 20.40
C TYR A 173 -48.08 17.52 20.55
N GLU A 174 -48.43 18.26 21.61
CA GLU A 174 -49.81 18.69 21.88
C GLU A 174 -50.40 19.59 20.78
N GLN A 175 -49.56 20.33 20.07
CA GLN A 175 -49.98 21.23 18.98
C GLN A 175 -50.22 20.49 17.66
N VAL A 176 -49.49 19.40 17.40
CA VAL A 176 -49.55 18.69 16.11
C VAL A 176 -50.29 17.36 16.16
N LYS A 177 -50.58 16.80 17.35
CA LYS A 177 -51.17 15.45 17.52
C LYS A 177 -52.51 15.23 16.83
N GLY A 178 -53.27 16.30 16.59
CA GLY A 178 -54.59 16.27 15.94
C GLY A 178 -54.56 16.53 14.43
N SER A 179 -53.40 16.74 13.83
CA SER A 179 -53.27 17.00 12.39
C SER A 179 -53.49 15.74 11.54
N GLU A 180 -53.87 15.92 10.27
CA GLU A 180 -53.98 14.81 9.31
C GLU A 180 -52.65 14.07 9.13
N ALA A 181 -51.53 14.81 9.13
CA ALA A 181 -50.20 14.23 9.04
C ALA A 181 -49.85 13.34 10.26
N ALA A 182 -50.24 13.76 11.47
CA ALA A 182 -50.09 12.95 12.66
C ALA A 182 -50.93 11.66 12.59
N GLN A 183 -52.18 11.75 12.11
CA GLN A 183 -53.02 10.57 11.92
C GLN A 183 -52.43 9.61 10.89
N HIS A 184 -51.94 10.14 9.76
CA HIS A 184 -51.30 9.32 8.73
C HIS A 184 -50.08 8.55 9.24
N ILE A 185 -49.24 9.14 10.11
CA ILE A 185 -48.12 8.43 10.76
C ILE A 185 -48.62 7.26 11.63
N ARG A 186 -49.74 7.44 12.35
CA ARG A 186 -50.34 6.37 13.15
C ARG A 186 -50.93 5.27 12.28
N ASP A 187 -51.56 5.63 11.17
CA ASP A 187 -52.11 4.67 10.20
C ASP A 187 -50.99 3.80 9.61
N LEU A 188 -49.87 4.42 9.19
CA LEU A 188 -48.67 3.68 8.74
C LEU A 188 -48.16 2.71 9.81
N ARG A 189 -48.16 3.13 11.09
CA ARG A 189 -47.75 2.26 12.20
C ARG A 189 -48.71 1.08 12.41
N GLN A 190 -50.02 1.30 12.26
CA GLN A 190 -51.03 0.25 12.36
C GLN A 190 -50.92 -0.76 11.21
N GLU A 191 -50.76 -0.27 9.97
CA GLU A 191 -50.55 -1.10 8.79
C GLU A 191 -49.35 -2.03 8.92
N LEU A 192 -48.26 -1.55 9.55
CA LEU A 192 -47.05 -2.34 9.75
C LEU A 192 -47.26 -3.54 10.70
N ASN A 193 -48.20 -3.46 11.62
CA ASN A 193 -48.36 -4.42 12.72
C ASN A 193 -49.39 -5.53 12.46
N GLY A 194 -50.27 -5.39 11.46
CA GLY A 194 -51.54 -6.15 11.49
C GLY A 194 -52.28 -5.95 12.83
N VAL A 195 -53.20 -6.84 13.18
CA VAL A 195 -54.18 -6.67 14.29
C VAL A 195 -53.54 -6.50 15.70
N SER A 196 -52.22 -6.51 15.89
CA SER A 196 -51.56 -6.36 17.22
C SER A 196 -50.49 -5.26 17.27
N LEU A 197 -50.75 -4.21 18.05
CA LEU A 197 -49.83 -3.08 18.31
C LEU A 197 -48.55 -3.44 19.12
N SER A 198 -48.31 -4.73 19.42
CA SER A 198 -47.34 -5.18 20.42
C SER A 198 -45.91 -5.43 19.92
N GLN A 199 -45.65 -5.32 18.61
CA GLN A 199 -44.31 -5.56 18.05
C GLN A 199 -43.42 -4.31 18.14
N PRO A 200 -42.16 -4.42 18.58
CA PRO A 200 -41.24 -3.30 18.67
C PRO A 200 -40.86 -2.75 17.30
N VAL A 201 -40.79 -1.43 17.18
CA VAL A 201 -40.26 -0.74 15.99
C VAL A 201 -39.21 0.27 16.38
N ILE A 202 -38.36 0.60 15.42
CA ILE A 202 -37.41 1.67 15.47
C ILE A 202 -37.77 2.70 14.40
N VAL A 203 -37.77 3.97 14.77
CA VAL A 203 -37.89 5.08 13.85
C VAL A 203 -36.49 5.55 13.49
N ARG A 204 -36.15 5.51 12.20
CA ARG A 204 -34.86 5.93 11.65
C ARG A 204 -35.02 7.21 10.83
N SER A 205 -34.04 8.10 10.90
CA SER A 205 -33.91 9.23 9.99
C SER A 205 -33.63 8.76 8.56
N SER A 206 -34.16 9.48 7.57
CA SER A 206 -33.85 9.29 6.15
C SER A 206 -33.79 10.66 5.46
N GLY A 207 -32.64 11.33 5.58
CA GLY A 207 -32.38 12.61 4.91
C GLY A 207 -32.17 12.45 3.41
N ILE A 208 -32.45 13.50 2.62
CA ILE A 208 -32.23 13.49 1.16
C ILE A 208 -30.74 13.26 0.83
N ASN A 209 -29.84 13.89 1.58
CA ASN A 209 -28.39 13.75 1.38
C ASN A 209 -27.74 12.64 2.20
N GLU A 210 -28.51 11.91 3.01
CA GLU A 210 -28.02 10.81 3.85
C GLU A 210 -27.71 9.58 3.00
N ASP A 211 -26.60 8.87 3.25
CA ASP A 211 -26.14 7.73 2.43
C ASP A 211 -25.98 8.06 0.94
N ASN A 212 -25.38 9.21 0.59
CA ASN A 212 -25.03 9.51 -0.80
C ASN A 212 -23.67 8.91 -1.18
N TYR A 213 -23.42 8.72 -2.48
CA TYR A 213 -22.09 8.38 -2.97
C TYR A 213 -21.10 9.49 -2.58
N GLY A 214 -19.95 9.13 -2.04
CA GLY A 214 -18.95 10.07 -1.52
C GLY A 214 -19.31 10.81 -0.21
N ASP A 215 -20.56 10.77 0.27
CA ASP A 215 -20.98 11.37 1.55
C ASP A 215 -22.06 10.52 2.25
N ALA A 216 -21.65 9.70 3.23
CA ALA A 216 -22.57 8.79 3.91
C ALA A 216 -23.32 9.45 5.09
N GLN A 217 -22.90 10.64 5.55
CA GLN A 217 -23.48 11.34 6.71
C GLN A 217 -23.72 10.44 7.95
N ALA A 218 -22.79 9.52 8.22
CA ALA A 218 -22.93 8.51 9.25
C ALA A 218 -23.03 9.14 10.66
N GLY A 219 -23.96 8.65 11.48
CA GLY A 219 -24.13 9.09 12.87
C GLY A 219 -24.65 10.53 13.04
N LYS A 220 -25.01 11.21 11.94
CA LYS A 220 -25.45 12.61 11.95
C LYS A 220 -26.85 12.79 12.55
N TYR A 221 -27.75 11.83 12.33
CA TYR A 221 -29.16 11.89 12.74
C TYR A 221 -29.51 10.75 13.70
N LEU A 222 -30.62 10.87 14.40
CA LEU A 222 -31.02 9.94 15.46
C LEU A 222 -31.82 8.74 14.91
N SER A 223 -31.71 7.59 15.57
CA SER A 223 -32.64 6.47 15.42
C SER A 223 -33.13 6.04 16.81
N VAL A 224 -34.43 5.85 16.96
CA VAL A 224 -35.06 5.67 18.29
C VAL A 224 -36.04 4.50 18.26
N VAL A 225 -35.87 3.56 19.18
CA VAL A 225 -36.84 2.48 19.41
C VAL A 225 -38.09 3.06 20.06
N GLN A 226 -39.26 2.71 19.52
CA GLN A 226 -40.55 3.14 20.08
C GLN A 226 -40.79 2.44 21.43
N GLU A 227 -41.03 3.25 22.45
CA GLU A 227 -41.47 2.80 23.78
C GLU A 227 -43.03 2.61 23.80
N GLN A 228 -43.72 2.77 24.94
CA GLN A 228 -45.20 2.73 24.98
C GLN A 228 -45.89 3.97 24.39
N ASP A 229 -45.12 5.03 24.12
CA ASP A 229 -45.66 6.30 23.65
C ASP A 229 -46.21 6.21 22.23
N ASP A 230 -47.06 7.18 21.88
CA ASP A 230 -47.52 7.41 20.51
C ASP A 230 -46.32 7.45 19.55
N VAL A 231 -46.42 6.70 18.44
CA VAL A 231 -45.37 6.64 17.41
C VAL A 231 -45.00 8.04 16.90
N LEU A 232 -45.97 8.97 16.91
CA LEU A 232 -45.73 10.37 16.58
C LEU A 232 -44.65 10.98 17.48
N SER A 233 -44.68 10.77 18.80
CA SER A 233 -43.65 11.29 19.72
C SER A 233 -42.26 10.77 19.35
N THR A 234 -42.16 9.49 18.98
CA THR A 234 -40.90 8.90 18.52
C THR A 234 -40.43 9.52 17.20
N CYS A 235 -41.34 9.73 16.24
CA CYS A 235 -41.04 10.43 14.98
C CYS A 235 -40.57 11.87 15.21
N LEU A 236 -41.19 12.61 16.15
CA LEU A 236 -40.80 13.96 16.51
C LEU A 236 -39.41 14.03 17.14
N LYS A 237 -39.06 13.09 18.03
CA LYS A 237 -37.70 12.95 18.59
C LYS A 237 -36.66 12.74 17.48
N VAL A 238 -36.97 11.94 16.46
CA VAL A 238 -36.07 11.74 15.32
C VAL A 238 -36.01 12.99 14.43
N MET A 239 -37.15 13.62 14.14
CA MET A 239 -37.23 14.88 13.37
C MET A 239 -36.42 16.00 14.02
N ALA A 240 -36.48 16.14 15.34
CA ALA A 240 -35.70 17.11 16.12
C ALA A 240 -34.20 17.02 15.84
N SER A 241 -33.69 15.81 15.55
CA SER A 241 -32.27 15.61 15.24
C SER A 241 -31.81 16.37 13.99
N ALA A 242 -32.73 16.73 13.08
CA ALA A 242 -32.48 17.50 11.86
C ALA A 242 -32.28 19.02 12.10
N TYR A 243 -32.66 19.50 13.29
CA TYR A 243 -32.58 20.92 13.69
C TYR A 243 -31.35 21.22 14.55
N ARG A 244 -30.55 20.22 14.90
CA ARG A 244 -29.34 20.41 15.69
C ARG A 244 -28.34 21.30 14.94
N PRO A 245 -27.72 22.32 15.55
CA PRO A 245 -26.82 23.24 14.84
C PRO A 245 -25.70 22.53 14.07
N GLU A 246 -25.19 21.43 14.61
CA GLU A 246 -24.06 20.67 14.05
C GLU A 246 -24.42 19.96 12.73
N VAL A 247 -25.71 19.72 12.48
CA VAL A 247 -26.18 18.95 11.32
C VAL A 247 -26.73 19.81 10.18
N CYS A 248 -26.90 21.11 10.43
CA CYS A 248 -27.50 22.10 9.56
C CYS A 248 -26.41 22.83 8.74
N PRO A 249 -26.18 22.48 7.45
CA PRO A 249 -25.24 23.21 6.61
C PRO A 249 -25.69 24.67 6.51
N GLU A 250 -24.77 25.62 6.69
CA GLU A 250 -25.06 27.06 6.69
C GLU A 250 -26.15 27.48 7.70
N GLY A 251 -26.42 26.63 8.71
CA GLY A 251 -27.49 26.83 9.70
C GLY A 251 -28.90 26.58 9.17
N ILE A 252 -29.05 25.78 8.11
CA ILE A 252 -30.35 25.45 7.52
C ILE A 252 -30.69 23.97 7.81
N PRO A 253 -31.77 23.67 8.57
CA PRO A 253 -32.27 22.31 8.75
C PRO A 253 -32.58 21.69 7.39
N GLN A 254 -32.27 20.42 7.17
CA GLN A 254 -32.53 19.76 5.88
C GLN A 254 -33.89 19.05 5.92
N PRO A 255 -34.65 18.99 4.80
CA PRO A 255 -35.84 18.14 4.72
C PRO A 255 -35.47 16.67 4.96
N MET A 256 -36.34 15.96 5.68
CA MET A 256 -36.07 14.58 6.10
C MET A 256 -37.35 13.75 6.02
N ALA A 257 -37.24 12.55 5.48
CA ALA A 257 -38.22 11.48 5.61
C ALA A 257 -37.85 10.60 6.82
N LEU A 258 -38.80 9.81 7.32
CA LEU A 258 -38.54 8.86 8.41
C LEU A 258 -38.91 7.45 7.99
N ILE A 259 -38.32 6.46 8.64
CA ILE A 259 -38.58 5.03 8.40
C ILE A 259 -39.02 4.41 9.71
N ILE A 260 -40.25 3.88 9.76
CA ILE A 260 -40.74 3.08 10.87
C ILE A 260 -40.49 1.63 10.51
N GLN A 261 -39.50 0.99 11.13
CA GLN A 261 -39.05 -0.36 10.78
C GLN A 261 -39.19 -1.31 11.98
N GLN A 262 -39.63 -2.53 11.72
CA GLN A 262 -39.73 -3.57 12.73
C GLN A 262 -38.35 -3.92 13.31
N CYS A 263 -38.26 -4.01 14.64
CA CYS A 263 -37.05 -4.49 15.31
C CYS A 263 -36.94 -6.01 15.21
N ILE A 264 -35.72 -6.51 15.04
CA ILE A 264 -35.41 -7.93 15.08
C ILE A 264 -34.83 -8.25 16.46
N ASP A 265 -35.33 -9.30 17.10
CA ASP A 265 -34.71 -9.84 18.30
C ASP A 265 -33.48 -10.68 17.91
N CYS A 266 -32.31 -10.06 18.04
CA CYS A 266 -31.07 -10.53 17.44
C CYS A 266 -30.34 -11.53 18.34
N LEU A 267 -29.96 -12.67 17.76
CA LEU A 267 -28.89 -13.52 18.29
C LEU A 267 -27.53 -12.85 18.03
N TYR A 268 -27.30 -12.39 16.79
CA TYR A 268 -26.12 -11.63 16.40
C TYR A 268 -26.51 -10.38 15.62
N GLY A 269 -25.77 -9.31 15.84
CA GLY A 269 -25.90 -8.05 15.12
C GLY A 269 -24.52 -7.57 14.69
N GLY A 270 -24.42 -6.99 13.50
CA GLY A 270 -23.12 -6.61 12.97
C GLY A 270 -23.16 -5.74 11.72
N VAL A 271 -21.97 -5.49 11.21
CA VAL A 271 -21.68 -4.69 10.02
C VAL A 271 -20.79 -5.48 9.08
N ALA A 272 -21.08 -5.47 7.78
CA ALA A 272 -20.26 -6.09 6.75
C ALA A 272 -19.84 -5.04 5.72
N MET A 273 -18.53 -4.88 5.52
CA MET A 273 -17.96 -4.09 4.44
C MET A 273 -17.52 -5.00 3.30
N SER A 274 -17.95 -4.68 2.09
CA SER A 274 -17.68 -5.52 0.93
C SER A 274 -16.22 -5.44 0.47
N PHE A 275 -15.50 -4.36 0.80
CA PHE A 275 -14.06 -4.24 0.60
C PHE A 275 -13.37 -3.84 1.91
N GLN A 276 -12.22 -4.45 2.18
CA GLN A 276 -11.37 -4.03 3.29
C GLN A 276 -10.46 -2.85 2.89
N SER A 277 -9.86 -2.90 1.70
CA SER A 277 -8.98 -1.87 1.15
C SER A 277 -8.95 -1.97 -0.38
N PHE A 278 -8.29 -1.04 -1.06
CA PHE A 278 -8.09 -1.13 -2.52
C PHE A 278 -7.25 -2.34 -2.96
N GLN A 279 -6.39 -2.88 -2.08
CA GLN A 279 -5.54 -4.03 -2.40
C GLN A 279 -6.04 -5.35 -1.83
N LYS A 280 -6.97 -5.32 -0.86
CA LYS A 280 -7.47 -6.52 -0.19
C LYS A 280 -8.95 -6.70 -0.49
N ASP A 281 -9.21 -7.54 -1.48
CA ASP A 281 -10.53 -7.85 -1.98
C ASP A 281 -11.25 -8.95 -1.16
N THR A 282 -11.48 -8.66 0.12
CA THR A 282 -12.16 -9.55 1.06
C THR A 282 -13.36 -8.84 1.70
N ILE A 283 -14.43 -9.59 1.97
CA ILE A 283 -15.57 -9.06 2.74
C ILE A 283 -15.19 -9.10 4.22
N MET A 284 -15.18 -7.95 4.88
CA MET A 284 -14.93 -7.85 6.31
C MET A 284 -16.26 -7.79 7.06
N VAL A 285 -16.48 -8.71 7.98
CA VAL A 285 -17.68 -8.77 8.83
C VAL A 285 -17.27 -8.54 10.28
N GLU A 286 -17.83 -7.53 10.93
CA GLU A 286 -17.71 -7.28 12.36
C GLU A 286 -19.06 -7.54 13.05
N TYR A 287 -19.08 -8.35 14.12
CA TYR A 287 -20.32 -8.70 14.81
C TYR A 287 -20.15 -8.86 16.32
N THR A 288 -21.27 -8.80 17.04
CA THR A 288 -21.41 -9.07 18.47
C THR A 288 -22.67 -9.90 18.71
N SER A 289 -22.74 -10.55 19.87
CA SER A 289 -24.01 -11.07 20.38
C SER A 289 -25.01 -9.94 20.65
N GLY A 290 -26.29 -10.19 20.38
CA GLY A 290 -27.36 -9.22 20.57
C GLY A 290 -27.50 -8.20 19.43
N GLN A 291 -27.92 -6.99 19.75
CA GLN A 291 -28.29 -5.94 18.80
C GLN A 291 -27.07 -5.33 18.09
N PRO A 292 -27.17 -4.96 16.80
CA PRO A 292 -26.09 -4.38 16.00
C PRO A 292 -25.47 -3.11 16.58
N ARG A 293 -26.22 -2.37 17.42
CA ARG A 293 -25.73 -1.20 18.15
C ARG A 293 -24.45 -1.46 18.93
N GLY A 294 -24.20 -2.70 19.38
CA GLY A 294 -22.96 -3.06 20.07
C GLY A 294 -21.69 -3.00 19.22
N VAL A 295 -21.83 -3.01 17.89
CA VAL A 295 -20.75 -2.82 16.89
C VAL A 295 -20.80 -1.41 16.33
N VAL A 296 -21.98 -0.96 15.90
CA VAL A 296 -22.19 0.28 15.16
C VAL A 296 -21.82 1.52 15.98
N ALA A 297 -22.14 1.52 17.29
CA ALA A 297 -21.99 2.71 18.12
C ALA A 297 -20.52 3.13 18.35
N GLY A 298 -19.56 2.20 18.36
CA GLY A 298 -18.12 2.49 18.60
C GLY A 298 -17.76 3.06 19.99
N GLN A 299 -18.76 3.31 20.84
CA GLN A 299 -18.65 4.05 22.11
C GLN A 299 -18.70 3.14 23.35
N SER A 300 -18.81 1.82 23.17
CA SER A 300 -19.06 0.87 24.24
C SER A 300 -17.80 0.24 24.83
N GLY A 301 -16.60 0.59 24.35
CA GLY A 301 -15.35 -0.09 24.75
C GLY A 301 -15.38 -1.58 24.35
N ASN A 302 -16.03 -1.89 23.24
CA ASN A 302 -16.07 -3.22 22.65
C ASN A 302 -15.14 -3.24 21.45
N THR A 303 -14.36 -4.31 21.32
CA THR A 303 -13.76 -4.70 20.04
C THR A 303 -14.61 -5.84 19.46
N PRO A 304 -15.35 -5.64 18.36
CA PRO A 304 -16.18 -6.68 17.76
C PRO A 304 -15.40 -7.94 17.36
N HIS A 305 -16.09 -9.08 17.26
CA HIS A 305 -15.54 -10.23 16.54
C HIS A 305 -15.44 -9.88 15.06
N ARG A 306 -14.35 -10.27 14.40
CA ARG A 306 -14.14 -10.00 12.97
C ARG A 306 -13.93 -11.28 12.18
N ILE A 307 -14.52 -11.33 10.98
CA ILE A 307 -14.32 -12.38 9.99
C ILE A 307 -13.93 -11.72 8.66
N ASP A 308 -12.79 -12.12 8.10
CA ASP A 308 -12.39 -11.75 6.75
C ASP A 308 -12.75 -12.91 5.82
N ILE A 309 -13.78 -12.73 4.99
CA ILE A 309 -14.30 -13.75 4.09
C ILE A 309 -13.59 -13.61 2.73
N SER A 310 -12.94 -14.70 2.29
CA SER A 310 -12.41 -14.79 0.92
C SER A 310 -13.56 -14.85 -0.09
N ARG A 311 -13.40 -14.15 -1.21
CA ARG A 311 -14.35 -14.18 -2.33
C ARG A 311 -14.10 -15.35 -3.28
N GLU A 312 -12.88 -15.88 -3.30
CA GLU A 312 -12.48 -17.05 -4.08
C GLU A 312 -12.21 -18.23 -3.14
N GLY A 313 -12.99 -19.31 -3.25
CA GLY A 313 -12.80 -20.52 -2.45
C GLY A 313 -14.01 -21.47 -2.46
N ARG A 314 -13.75 -22.78 -2.34
CA ARG A 314 -14.78 -23.79 -2.08
C ARG A 314 -15.35 -23.58 -0.67
N GLU A 315 -16.63 -23.91 -0.46
CA GLU A 315 -17.26 -23.89 0.87
C GLU A 315 -16.42 -24.71 1.87
N GLY A 316 -16.13 -24.14 3.05
CA GLY A 316 -15.34 -24.80 4.11
C GLY A 316 -14.49 -23.85 4.99
N ALA A 317 -13.77 -24.44 5.95
CA ALA A 317 -13.01 -23.74 7.00
C ALA A 317 -11.86 -22.83 6.48
N ASP A 318 -11.34 -23.06 5.28
CA ASP A 318 -10.30 -22.23 4.65
C ASP A 318 -10.85 -20.99 3.93
N SER A 319 -12.18 -20.80 3.93
CA SER A 319 -12.83 -19.72 3.16
C SER A 319 -12.92 -18.37 3.89
N TYR A 320 -12.49 -18.31 5.16
CA TYR A 320 -12.44 -17.08 5.94
C TYR A 320 -11.40 -17.13 7.07
N GLN A 321 -10.95 -15.96 7.52
CA GLN A 321 -10.08 -15.80 8.69
C GLN A 321 -10.88 -15.17 9.84
N TYR A 322 -10.87 -15.81 11.02
CA TYR A 322 -11.57 -15.33 12.22
C TYR A 322 -10.62 -14.65 13.19
N PHE A 323 -11.04 -13.50 13.72
CA PHE A 323 -10.34 -12.71 14.72
C PHE A 323 -11.28 -12.50 15.91
N PRO A 324 -10.96 -13.04 17.10
CA PRO A 324 -11.77 -12.83 18.29
C PRO A 324 -11.70 -11.36 18.75
N GLY A 325 -12.85 -10.81 19.13
CA GLY A 325 -12.96 -9.49 19.73
C GLY A 325 -13.03 -9.56 21.27
N THR A 326 -13.00 -8.38 21.89
CA THR A 326 -13.19 -8.18 23.33
C THR A 326 -14.53 -7.50 23.56
N ILE A 327 -15.54 -8.25 24.00
CA ILE A 327 -16.90 -7.74 24.23
C ILE A 327 -17.11 -7.52 25.73
N SER A 328 -17.09 -6.27 26.17
CA SER A 328 -17.28 -5.89 27.59
C SER A 328 -18.76 -5.64 27.93
N SER A 329 -19.57 -5.38 26.90
CA SER A 329 -21.02 -5.17 27.03
C SER A 329 -21.77 -5.54 25.75
N GLN A 330 -23.03 -5.95 25.87
CA GLN A 330 -23.91 -6.22 24.72
C GLN A 330 -25.19 -5.39 24.82
N PHE A 331 -25.82 -5.13 23.69
CA PHE A 331 -27.13 -4.49 23.64
C PHE A 331 -28.18 -5.56 23.36
N ILE A 332 -29.26 -5.58 24.12
CA ILE A 332 -30.40 -6.48 23.86
C ILE A 332 -31.68 -5.66 23.68
N LEU A 333 -32.62 -6.24 22.93
CA LEU A 333 -33.97 -5.68 22.85
C LEU A 333 -34.73 -6.11 24.11
N HIS A 334 -34.84 -5.19 25.06
CA HIS A 334 -35.45 -5.48 26.36
C HIS A 334 -36.90 -4.99 26.37
N LYS A 335 -37.81 -5.89 26.77
CA LYS A 335 -39.21 -5.57 27.01
C LYS A 335 -39.39 -5.12 28.46
N ASN A 336 -39.84 -3.88 28.65
CA ASN A 336 -40.10 -3.29 29.96
C ASN A 336 -41.61 -3.29 30.23
N ASN A 337 -42.01 -2.99 31.47
CA ASN A 337 -43.42 -2.68 31.79
C ASN A 337 -43.99 -1.52 30.93
N ASN A 338 -43.09 -0.70 30.34
CA ASN A 338 -43.38 0.52 29.61
C ASN A 338 -43.05 0.45 28.10
N GLY A 339 -42.95 -0.75 27.49
CA GLY A 339 -42.69 -0.92 26.04
C GLY A 339 -41.37 -1.64 25.75
N TYR A 340 -40.65 -1.22 24.70
CA TYR A 340 -39.35 -1.80 24.33
C TYR A 340 -38.25 -0.75 24.30
N SER A 341 -37.04 -1.16 24.66
CA SER A 341 -35.85 -0.32 24.58
C SER A 341 -34.62 -1.17 24.30
N GLU A 342 -33.59 -0.58 23.70
CA GLU A 342 -32.27 -1.21 23.65
C GLU A 342 -31.56 -1.00 24.97
N LYS A 343 -31.36 -2.09 25.72
CA LYS A 343 -30.70 -2.06 27.02
C LYS A 343 -29.26 -2.55 26.88
N ARG A 344 -28.31 -1.76 27.37
CA ARG A 344 -26.91 -2.18 27.53
C ARG A 344 -26.79 -3.10 28.75
N ILE A 345 -26.14 -4.24 28.58
CA ILE A 345 -25.80 -5.20 29.64
C ILE A 345 -24.27 -5.30 29.69
N ALA A 346 -23.67 -5.07 30.86
CA ALA A 346 -22.23 -5.12 31.09
C ALA A 346 -21.85 -6.20 32.13
N GLY A 347 -20.64 -6.77 32.06
CA GLY A 347 -20.02 -7.61 33.11
C GLY A 347 -20.49 -9.08 33.19
N ALA A 348 -20.34 -9.71 34.36
CA ALA A 348 -20.54 -11.15 34.67
C ALA A 348 -21.96 -11.74 34.37
N HIS A 349 -22.89 -10.91 33.90
CA HIS A 349 -24.23 -11.30 33.44
C HIS A 349 -24.38 -11.34 31.92
N VAL A 350 -23.35 -10.96 31.15
CA VAL A 350 -23.16 -11.51 29.80
C VAL A 350 -22.99 -13.01 30.02
N GLN A 351 -24.00 -13.81 29.66
CA GLN A 351 -24.01 -15.24 29.98
C GLN A 351 -22.63 -15.82 29.68
N SER A 352 -22.04 -16.47 30.68
CA SER A 352 -20.75 -17.18 30.64
C SER A 352 -20.70 -18.34 29.62
N ASN A 353 -21.61 -18.36 28.64
CA ASN A 353 -21.68 -19.26 27.50
C ASN A 353 -21.16 -18.62 26.20
N ASP A 354 -20.77 -17.34 26.20
CA ASP A 354 -20.22 -16.66 25.02
C ASP A 354 -18.74 -17.00 24.76
N GLY A 355 -18.36 -18.25 25.00
CA GLY A 355 -17.01 -18.79 24.75
C GLY A 355 -16.66 -18.87 23.26
N GLY A 356 -16.80 -17.78 22.53
CA GLY A 356 -16.51 -17.70 21.10
C GLY A 356 -17.51 -18.44 20.23
N GLN A 357 -18.82 -18.27 20.44
CA GLN A 357 -19.80 -18.77 19.46
C GLN A 357 -19.61 -18.01 18.14
N ARG A 358 -19.17 -18.75 17.13
CA ARG A 358 -18.88 -18.22 15.80
C ARG A 358 -20.15 -18.24 14.96
N LEU A 359 -20.26 -17.29 14.02
CA LEU A 359 -21.19 -17.43 12.91
C LEU A 359 -20.98 -18.80 12.23
N THR A 360 -22.08 -19.48 11.91
CA THR A 360 -22.01 -20.77 11.21
C THR A 360 -21.56 -20.57 9.75
N ASP A 361 -20.95 -21.60 9.14
CA ASP A 361 -20.52 -21.51 7.74
C ASP A 361 -21.68 -21.17 6.79
N LYS A 362 -22.90 -21.65 7.11
CA LYS A 362 -24.12 -21.29 6.37
C LYS A 362 -24.39 -19.78 6.43
N MET A 363 -24.32 -19.18 7.62
CA MET A 363 -24.52 -17.74 7.81
C MET A 363 -23.45 -16.92 7.08
N ILE A 364 -22.19 -17.38 7.13
CA ILE A 364 -21.06 -16.72 6.44
C ILE A 364 -21.26 -16.77 4.92
N SER A 365 -21.70 -17.90 4.38
CA SER A 365 -22.01 -18.03 2.95
C SER A 365 -23.20 -17.17 2.53
N GLU A 366 -24.24 -17.08 3.36
CA GLU A 366 -25.41 -16.24 3.10
C GLU A 366 -25.04 -14.75 3.10
N LEU A 367 -24.21 -14.31 4.07
CA LEU A 367 -23.64 -12.96 4.10
C LEU A 367 -22.80 -12.66 2.85
N ARG A 368 -21.93 -13.59 2.41
CA ARG A 368 -21.12 -13.42 1.19
C ARG A 368 -21.99 -13.16 -0.03
N ASN A 369 -23.06 -13.93 -0.20
CA ASN A 369 -23.98 -13.82 -1.34
C ASN A 369 -24.75 -12.50 -1.30
N ILE A 370 -25.35 -12.15 -0.16
CA ILE A 370 -26.13 -10.92 -0.03
C ILE A 370 -25.25 -9.68 -0.20
N VAL A 371 -24.05 -9.65 0.39
CA VAL A 371 -23.12 -8.53 0.19
C VAL A 371 -22.75 -8.37 -1.29
N THR A 372 -22.57 -9.47 -2.02
CA THR A 372 -22.30 -9.44 -3.47
C THR A 372 -23.51 -8.93 -4.27
N GLU A 373 -24.73 -9.34 -3.90
CA GLU A 373 -25.96 -8.82 -4.52
C GLU A 373 -26.13 -7.31 -4.27
N LEU A 374 -25.78 -6.84 -3.06
CA LEU A 374 -25.81 -5.42 -2.70
C LEU A 374 -24.77 -4.60 -3.46
N GLU A 375 -23.56 -5.14 -3.70
CA GLU A 375 -22.56 -4.51 -4.58
C GLU A 375 -23.11 -4.31 -6.00
N ASN A 376 -23.83 -5.30 -6.53
CA ASN A 376 -24.44 -5.18 -7.87
C ASN A 376 -25.60 -4.19 -7.87
N LEU A 377 -26.41 -4.17 -6.80
CA LEU A 377 -27.56 -3.28 -6.65
C LEU A 377 -27.15 -1.80 -6.59
N LEU A 378 -26.07 -1.47 -5.87
CA LEU A 378 -25.55 -0.11 -5.74
C LEU A 378 -24.44 0.23 -6.76
N PHE A 379 -23.93 -0.81 -7.44
CA PHE A 379 -22.85 -0.74 -8.41
C PHE A 379 -21.58 -0.06 -7.85
N CYS A 380 -21.26 -0.39 -6.60
CA CYS A 380 -20.10 0.09 -5.86
C CYS A 380 -19.83 -0.81 -4.63
N PRO A 381 -18.71 -0.64 -3.93
CA PRO A 381 -18.51 -1.23 -2.61
C PRO A 381 -19.59 -0.77 -1.62
N VAL A 382 -20.06 -1.69 -0.77
CA VAL A 382 -21.15 -1.43 0.18
C VAL A 382 -20.73 -1.67 1.62
N ASP A 383 -21.36 -0.91 2.51
CA ASP A 383 -21.36 -1.05 3.96
C ASP A 383 -22.78 -1.47 4.40
N VAL A 384 -22.89 -2.60 5.07
CA VAL A 384 -24.14 -3.33 5.31
C VAL A 384 -24.33 -3.58 6.79
N GLU A 385 -25.40 -3.04 7.37
CA GLU A 385 -25.84 -3.39 8.73
C GLU A 385 -26.79 -4.60 8.66
N PHE A 386 -26.52 -5.63 9.45
CA PHE A 386 -27.29 -6.87 9.42
C PHE A 386 -27.65 -7.37 10.83
N ALA A 387 -28.71 -8.17 10.88
CA ALA A 387 -29.17 -8.89 12.06
C ALA A 387 -29.41 -10.36 11.73
N ILE A 388 -29.04 -11.23 12.67
CA ILE A 388 -29.36 -12.65 12.65
C ILE A 388 -30.22 -12.93 13.87
N ASP A 389 -31.42 -13.44 13.65
CA ASP A 389 -32.33 -13.77 14.74
C ASP A 389 -32.00 -15.11 15.43
N HIS A 390 -32.72 -15.44 16.50
CA HIS A 390 -32.55 -16.68 17.26
C HIS A 390 -32.86 -17.97 16.46
N TRP A 391 -33.48 -17.85 15.29
CA TRP A 391 -33.71 -18.97 14.36
C TRP A 391 -32.64 -19.07 13.27
N GLY A 392 -31.63 -18.19 13.31
CA GLY A 392 -30.55 -18.14 12.35
C GLY A 392 -30.93 -17.51 11.00
N ARG A 393 -32.03 -16.76 10.93
CA ARG A 393 -32.44 -16.04 9.71
C ARG A 393 -31.71 -14.70 9.64
N LEU A 394 -31.13 -14.41 8.48
CA LEU A 394 -30.41 -13.17 8.20
C LEU A 394 -31.37 -12.09 7.67
N PHE A 395 -31.21 -10.88 8.19
CA PHE A 395 -31.94 -9.68 7.80
C PHE A 395 -30.96 -8.54 7.54
N ILE A 396 -31.17 -7.81 6.45
CA ILE A 396 -30.44 -6.58 6.15
C ILE A 396 -31.22 -5.40 6.71
N LEU A 397 -30.58 -4.68 7.63
CA LEU A 397 -31.18 -3.54 8.32
C LEU A 397 -30.95 -2.24 7.56
N GLN A 398 -29.76 -2.07 7.00
CA GLN A 398 -29.37 -0.90 6.21
C GLN A 398 -28.25 -1.27 5.24
N VAL A 399 -28.20 -0.60 4.10
CA VAL A 399 -27.05 -0.61 3.19
C VAL A 399 -26.72 0.80 2.74
N ARG A 400 -25.44 1.08 2.52
CA ARG A 400 -24.96 2.31 1.92
C ARG A 400 -23.68 2.11 1.10
N PRO A 401 -23.38 3.01 0.16
CA PRO A 401 -22.08 3.03 -0.51
C PRO A 401 -20.93 3.26 0.48
N VAL A 402 -19.80 2.57 0.30
CA VAL A 402 -18.56 2.95 0.98
C VAL A 402 -18.08 4.26 0.40
N THR A 403 -17.73 5.23 1.25
CA THR A 403 -17.26 6.56 0.80
C THR A 403 -15.74 6.66 0.72
N ARG A 404 -15.02 5.85 1.51
CA ARG A 404 -13.56 5.84 1.53
C ARG A 404 -13.03 4.47 1.94
N LEU A 405 -12.03 3.98 1.20
CA LEU A 405 -11.29 2.77 1.51
C LEU A 405 -9.85 3.14 1.89
N SER A 406 -9.20 2.28 2.67
CA SER A 406 -7.77 2.36 2.97
C SER A 406 -6.95 1.85 1.77
N GLY A 407 -5.66 2.19 1.74
CA GLY A 407 -4.68 1.74 0.76
C GLY A 407 -4.19 2.80 -0.22
N ASP A 408 -4.64 4.06 -0.10
CA ASP A 408 -4.26 5.13 -1.03
C ASP A 408 -2.93 5.80 -0.65
N MET A 409 -2.58 5.82 0.64
CA MET A 409 -1.39 6.51 1.13
C MET A 409 -0.19 5.55 1.22
N VAL A 410 0.80 5.72 0.34
CA VAL A 410 1.99 4.87 0.27
C VAL A 410 3.25 5.73 0.35
N PHE A 411 4.11 5.41 1.31
CA PHE A 411 5.43 6.04 1.47
C PHE A 411 6.53 5.04 1.10
N ALA A 412 7.48 5.48 0.27
CA ALA A 412 8.68 4.74 -0.10
C ALA A 412 9.75 4.85 1.00
N MET A 413 9.36 4.52 2.23
CA MET A 413 10.23 4.47 3.39
C MET A 413 9.72 3.40 4.36
N SER A 414 10.60 2.91 5.23
CA SER A 414 10.21 2.03 6.34
C SER A 414 9.61 2.84 7.49
N ILE A 415 8.84 2.17 8.34
CA ILE A 415 8.43 2.71 9.64
C ILE A 415 9.71 3.09 10.43
N PRO A 416 9.78 4.30 11.03
CA PRO A 416 10.92 4.69 11.86
C PRO A 416 11.19 3.70 13.00
N GLU A 417 12.45 3.44 13.33
CA GLU A 417 12.81 2.51 14.41
C GLU A 417 12.44 3.06 15.80
N GLU A 418 12.62 4.37 16.01
CA GLU A 418 12.26 5.05 17.25
C GLU A 418 10.81 5.56 17.19
N THR A 419 9.87 4.73 17.67
CA THR A 419 8.44 5.09 17.80
C THR A 419 8.02 5.15 19.26
N LEU A 420 7.11 6.08 19.58
CA LEU A 420 6.50 6.21 20.90
C LEU A 420 5.42 5.12 21.12
N ALA A 421 4.69 4.77 20.07
CA ALA A 421 3.78 3.63 20.04
C ALA A 421 3.52 3.17 18.60
N ILE A 422 3.17 1.90 18.44
CA ILE A 422 2.75 1.27 17.18
C ILE A 422 1.36 0.67 17.39
N GLY A 423 0.52 0.76 16.37
CA GLY A 423 -0.84 0.25 16.41
C GLY A 423 -1.36 -0.19 15.05
N GLU A 424 -2.68 -0.32 14.96
CA GLU A 424 -3.40 -0.57 13.72
C GLU A 424 -4.02 0.73 13.20
N GLY A 425 -3.81 1.04 11.92
CA GLY A 425 -4.38 2.23 11.29
C GLY A 425 -5.84 2.01 10.95
N ILE A 426 -6.74 2.80 11.55
CA ILE A 426 -8.19 2.74 11.30
C ILE A 426 -8.60 3.78 10.25
N SER A 427 -8.00 4.97 10.30
CA SER A 427 -8.16 6.05 9.32
C SER A 427 -6.79 6.53 8.86
N GLU A 428 -6.53 6.41 7.56
CA GLU A 428 -5.26 6.78 6.95
C GLU A 428 -5.04 8.29 6.93
N GLY A 429 -3.78 8.68 7.07
CA GLY A 429 -3.37 10.07 7.17
C GLY A 429 -2.09 10.21 7.97
N PHE A 430 -1.56 11.43 8.00
CA PHE A 430 -0.57 11.80 9.00
C PHE A 430 -0.87 13.20 9.50
N CYS A 431 -0.53 13.46 10.75
CA CYS A 431 -0.65 14.77 11.36
C CYS A 431 0.48 14.96 12.37
N THR A 432 0.94 16.20 12.50
CA THR A 432 1.87 16.60 13.55
C THR A 432 1.16 17.55 14.50
N GLY A 433 1.30 17.30 15.79
CA GLY A 433 0.76 18.17 16.82
C GLY A 433 1.13 17.71 18.22
N PRO A 434 0.77 18.51 19.25
CA PRO A 434 1.01 18.14 20.63
C PRO A 434 0.14 16.94 21.03
N LEU A 435 0.73 15.98 21.75
CA LEU A 435 -0.02 14.89 22.37
C LEU A 435 -0.92 15.43 23.48
N TRP A 436 -2.23 15.17 23.40
CA TRP A 436 -3.20 15.69 24.35
C TRP A 436 -4.03 14.56 24.96
N GLN A 437 -4.05 14.51 26.29
CA GLN A 437 -4.89 13.56 27.01
C GLN A 437 -6.35 14.00 26.95
N ALA A 438 -7.23 13.10 26.52
CA ALA A 438 -8.65 13.40 26.47
C ALA A 438 -9.22 13.76 27.86
N ASN A 439 -9.71 14.99 28.00
CA ASN A 439 -10.35 15.48 29.22
C ASN A 439 -11.55 16.37 28.89
N LYS A 440 -12.76 15.89 29.20
CA LYS A 440 -14.02 16.58 28.92
C LYS A 440 -14.10 17.97 29.55
N GLN A 441 -13.58 18.15 30.77
CA GLN A 441 -13.64 19.44 31.49
C GLN A 441 -12.77 20.53 30.83
N HIS A 442 -11.76 20.11 30.07
CA HIS A 442 -10.77 20.98 29.45
C HIS A 442 -10.82 20.90 27.92
N ALA A 443 -11.91 20.38 27.34
CA ALA A 443 -12.06 20.18 25.90
C ALA A 443 -11.90 21.49 25.11
N GLU A 444 -12.33 22.62 25.67
CA GLU A 444 -12.17 23.94 25.05
C GLU A 444 -10.71 24.45 25.05
N SER A 445 -9.86 23.94 25.94
CA SER A 445 -8.45 24.34 26.03
C SER A 445 -7.50 23.50 25.16
N MET A 446 -8.03 22.52 24.40
CA MET A 446 -7.22 21.68 23.53
C MET A 446 -6.50 22.52 22.46
N PRO A 447 -5.17 22.34 22.28
CA PRO A 447 -4.42 23.01 21.22
C PRO A 447 -4.93 22.63 19.82
N GLU A 448 -4.82 23.55 18.86
CA GLU A 448 -5.11 23.26 17.46
C GLU A 448 -4.10 22.26 16.89
N GLY A 449 -4.58 21.29 16.10
CA GLY A 449 -3.78 20.20 15.54
C GLY A 449 -3.41 19.09 16.55
N ALA A 450 -3.93 19.11 17.78
CA ALA A 450 -3.55 18.14 18.81
C ALA A 450 -3.85 16.68 18.43
N ILE A 451 -2.96 15.77 18.85
CA ILE A 451 -3.16 14.32 18.75
C ILE A 451 -3.84 13.86 20.03
N VAL A 452 -5.12 13.52 19.94
CA VAL A 452 -5.98 13.17 21.07
C VAL A 452 -5.74 11.71 21.48
N VAL A 453 -5.34 11.49 22.72
CA VAL A 453 -5.09 10.16 23.29
C VAL A 453 -6.19 9.82 24.28
N ALA A 454 -6.92 8.74 24.04
CA ALA A 454 -8.01 8.28 24.89
C ALA A 454 -8.09 6.74 24.93
N HIS A 455 -8.85 6.19 25.89
CA HIS A 455 -9.13 4.74 25.90
C HIS A 455 -10.06 4.35 24.76
N HIS A 456 -11.15 5.08 24.58
CA HIS A 456 -12.12 4.94 23.50
C HIS A 456 -12.69 6.33 23.16
N ALA A 457 -13.40 6.46 22.04
CA ALA A 457 -14.05 7.72 21.69
C ALA A 457 -15.35 7.92 22.49
N GLU A 458 -15.55 9.14 22.99
CA GLU A 458 -16.78 9.56 23.68
C GLU A 458 -17.56 10.60 22.85
N ASP A 459 -18.88 10.73 23.08
CA ASP A 459 -19.77 11.62 22.31
C ASP A 459 -19.25 13.05 22.16
N TRP A 460 -18.69 13.61 23.24
CA TRP A 460 -18.21 14.99 23.24
C TRP A 460 -16.96 15.18 22.35
N MET A 461 -16.20 14.12 22.09
CA MET A 461 -15.02 14.15 21.20
C MET A 461 -15.42 14.16 19.72
N LEU A 462 -16.63 13.72 19.39
CA LEU A 462 -17.12 13.63 18.01
C LEU A 462 -17.85 14.91 17.57
N GLY A 463 -17.94 15.91 18.46
CA GLY A 463 -18.51 17.22 18.16
C GLY A 463 -17.70 17.97 17.09
N PRO A 464 -18.34 18.73 16.18
CA PRO A 464 -17.67 19.36 15.05
C PRO A 464 -16.59 20.36 15.47
N ASP A 465 -16.79 21.13 16.53
CA ASP A 465 -15.81 22.13 17.00
C ASP A 465 -14.61 21.48 17.71
N PHE A 466 -14.80 20.30 18.30
CA PHE A 466 -13.69 19.52 18.82
C PHE A 466 -12.89 18.90 17.67
N LEU A 467 -13.56 18.24 16.73
CA LEU A 467 -12.93 17.61 15.57
C LEU A 467 -12.20 18.59 14.64
N LYS A 468 -12.68 19.84 14.51
CA LYS A 468 -11.97 20.89 13.75
C LYS A 468 -10.58 21.20 14.33
N ARG A 469 -10.41 21.04 15.64
CA ARG A 469 -9.15 21.32 16.33
C ARG A 469 -8.26 20.09 16.47
N ALA A 470 -8.83 18.89 16.44
CA ALA A 470 -8.07 17.65 16.54
C ALA A 470 -7.29 17.39 15.23
N GLY A 471 -5.98 17.16 15.35
CA GLY A 471 -5.14 16.72 14.22
C GLY A 471 -5.26 15.21 13.97
N GLY A 472 -5.43 14.42 15.03
CA GLY A 472 -5.55 12.96 14.94
C GLY A 472 -5.94 12.32 16.28
N PHE A 473 -6.23 11.03 16.26
CA PHE A 473 -6.63 10.26 17.43
C PHE A 473 -5.78 9.01 17.60
N VAL A 474 -5.42 8.72 18.86
CA VAL A 474 -4.86 7.43 19.29
C VAL A 474 -5.78 6.86 20.36
N LEU A 475 -6.46 5.77 20.03
CA LEU A 475 -7.40 5.09 20.92
C LEU A 475 -6.84 3.74 21.36
N ALA A 476 -7.08 3.35 22.62
CA ALA A 476 -6.77 1.99 23.07
C ALA A 476 -7.68 0.98 22.35
N GLU A 477 -8.98 1.29 22.31
CA GLU A 477 -10.03 0.49 21.69
C GLU A 477 -10.76 1.29 20.62
N ALA A 478 -10.92 0.69 19.45
CA ALA A 478 -11.69 1.22 18.33
C ALA A 478 -12.15 0.06 17.43
N GLY A 479 -13.36 0.14 16.88
CA GLY A 479 -13.79 -0.74 15.80
C GLY A 479 -13.17 -0.32 14.46
N CYS A 480 -13.10 -1.25 13.50
CA CYS A 480 -12.63 -0.89 12.17
C CYS A 480 -13.76 -0.25 11.35
N ASN A 481 -15.03 -0.61 11.60
CA ASN A 481 -16.17 -0.17 10.79
C ASN A 481 -17.29 0.49 11.62
N ASP A 482 -16.99 0.93 12.84
CA ASP A 482 -17.95 1.66 13.67
C ASP A 482 -18.15 3.12 13.19
N HIS A 483 -19.11 3.82 13.81
CA HIS A 483 -19.38 5.23 13.50
C HIS A 483 -18.16 6.14 13.66
N VAL A 484 -17.25 5.84 14.59
CA VAL A 484 -16.05 6.64 14.85
C VAL A 484 -15.09 6.49 13.68
N ALA A 485 -14.78 5.26 13.27
CA ALA A 485 -13.89 4.96 12.15
C ALA A 485 -14.39 5.62 10.86
N ILE A 486 -15.70 5.53 10.59
CA ILE A 486 -16.31 6.11 9.39
C ILE A 486 -16.25 7.64 9.42
N LEU A 487 -16.57 8.26 10.56
CA LEU A 487 -16.50 9.71 10.72
C LEU A 487 -15.06 10.23 10.54
N MET A 488 -14.06 9.56 11.11
CA MET A 488 -12.65 9.94 10.97
C MET A 488 -12.18 9.85 9.52
N ARG A 489 -12.53 8.77 8.80
CA ARG A 489 -12.22 8.61 7.37
C ARG A 489 -12.83 9.71 6.51
N GLN A 490 -14.09 10.08 6.79
CA GLN A 490 -14.80 11.15 6.09
C GLN A 490 -14.18 12.53 6.34
N ARG A 491 -13.82 12.82 7.61
CA ARG A 491 -13.21 14.08 8.01
C ARG A 491 -11.71 14.17 7.66
N LYS A 492 -11.12 13.09 7.14
CA LYS A 492 -9.68 12.95 6.89
C LYS A 492 -8.83 13.15 8.16
N ILE A 493 -9.36 12.73 9.31
CA ILE A 493 -8.66 12.73 10.58
C ILE A 493 -7.96 11.38 10.75
N THR A 494 -6.67 11.40 11.03
CA THR A 494 -5.86 10.19 11.24
C THR A 494 -6.27 9.50 12.53
N LEU A 495 -6.53 8.18 12.50
CA LEU A 495 -6.93 7.41 13.68
C LEU A 495 -6.14 6.11 13.77
N MET A 496 -5.45 5.91 14.89
CA MET A 496 -4.73 4.69 15.24
C MET A 496 -5.36 4.00 16.45
N ARG A 497 -5.49 2.67 16.37
CA ARG A 497 -5.78 1.81 17.52
C ARG A 497 -4.48 1.26 18.10
N ALA A 498 -4.12 1.67 19.31
CA ALA A 498 -2.85 1.33 19.95
C ALA A 498 -2.93 0.16 20.96
N GLY A 499 -4.13 -0.34 21.28
CA GLY A 499 -4.30 -1.34 22.34
C GLY A 499 -3.68 -0.87 23.65
N GLY A 500 -2.98 -1.74 24.37
CA GLY A 500 -2.29 -1.38 25.62
C GLY A 500 -1.12 -0.38 25.45
N GLN A 501 -0.60 -0.18 24.24
CA GLN A 501 0.54 0.72 24.01
C GLN A 501 0.19 2.21 24.18
N TYR A 502 -1.10 2.58 24.15
CA TYR A 502 -1.51 3.96 24.37
C TYR A 502 -1.07 4.51 25.73
N LEU A 503 -0.91 3.64 26.75
CA LEU A 503 -0.44 4.01 28.09
C LEU A 503 1.00 4.55 28.07
N ALA A 504 1.83 4.10 27.14
CA ALA A 504 3.21 4.58 26.99
C ALA A 504 3.26 6.07 26.59
N LEU A 505 2.20 6.58 25.95
CA LEU A 505 2.11 7.98 25.51
C LEU A 505 1.91 8.96 26.67
N ALA A 506 1.54 8.48 27.86
CA ALA A 506 1.30 9.33 29.03
C ALA A 506 2.54 10.15 29.45
N ALA A 507 3.74 9.61 29.23
CA ALA A 507 5.00 10.31 29.52
C ALA A 507 5.30 11.48 28.55
N HIS A 508 4.53 11.58 27.45
CA HIS A 508 4.79 12.51 26.34
C HIS A 508 3.68 13.54 26.14
N TYR A 509 2.69 13.62 27.03
CA TYR A 509 1.63 14.63 26.93
C TYR A 509 2.21 16.06 26.91
N GLY A 510 1.68 16.88 26.00
CA GLY A 510 2.15 18.23 25.70
C GLY A 510 3.33 18.31 24.72
N GLN A 511 4.03 17.20 24.44
CA GLN A 511 5.14 17.17 23.49
C GLN A 511 4.64 17.07 22.06
N GLN A 512 5.37 17.68 21.12
CA GLN A 512 5.14 17.54 19.69
C GLN A 512 5.42 16.10 19.24
N ALA A 513 4.52 15.55 18.45
CA ALA A 513 4.63 14.22 17.87
C ALA A 513 3.98 14.19 16.48
N THR A 514 4.41 13.25 15.65
CA THR A 514 3.75 12.93 14.38
C THR A 514 3.07 11.58 14.49
N LEU A 515 1.76 11.55 14.26
CA LEU A 515 0.97 10.34 14.06
C LEU A 515 0.88 10.06 12.56
N ALA A 516 1.18 8.84 12.14
CA ALA A 516 1.05 8.42 10.74
C ALA A 516 0.39 7.04 10.64
N CYS A 517 -0.61 6.92 9.76
CA CYS A 517 -1.30 5.70 9.40
C CYS A 517 -1.32 5.59 7.87
N ALA A 518 -0.52 4.69 7.30
CA ALA A 518 -0.36 4.55 5.85
C ALA A 518 0.31 3.21 5.51
N ARG A 519 0.73 3.03 4.26
CA ARG A 519 1.63 1.93 3.87
C ARG A 519 3.06 2.44 3.74
N PHE A 520 4.00 1.69 4.31
CA PHE A 520 5.43 2.00 4.37
C PHE A 520 6.18 0.87 3.67
N ASN A 521 6.80 1.16 2.52
CA ASN A 521 7.41 0.15 1.63
C ASN A 521 6.44 -0.98 1.24
N GLY A 522 5.16 -0.64 1.07
CA GLY A 522 4.12 -1.58 0.70
C GLY A 522 3.44 -2.28 1.88
N GLU A 523 3.95 -2.18 3.11
CA GLU A 523 3.33 -2.81 4.28
C GLU A 523 2.44 -1.82 5.07
N PRO A 524 1.25 -2.22 5.56
CA PRO A 524 0.44 -1.38 6.44
C PRO A 524 1.21 -1.01 7.71
N GLY A 525 1.18 0.26 8.11
CA GLY A 525 1.82 0.75 9.32
C GLY A 525 1.05 1.89 9.96
N ALA A 526 0.91 1.84 11.28
CA ALA A 526 0.42 2.94 12.07
C ALA A 526 1.31 3.14 13.29
N PHE A 527 1.86 4.34 13.43
CA PHE A 527 2.80 4.66 14.48
C PHE A 527 2.71 6.12 14.87
N ILE A 528 3.27 6.41 16.04
CA ILE A 528 3.51 7.77 16.50
C ILE A 528 4.98 7.94 16.88
N VAL A 529 5.61 9.04 16.45
CA VAL A 529 7.00 9.40 16.75
C VAL A 529 7.08 10.74 17.45
N ALA A 530 8.13 10.97 18.24
CA ALA A 530 8.40 12.29 18.80
C ALA A 530 8.89 13.27 17.73
N GLY A 531 8.48 14.53 17.83
CA GLY A 531 8.85 15.60 16.89
C GLY A 531 8.00 15.66 15.63
N ASP A 532 8.38 16.54 14.72
CA ASP A 532 7.71 16.73 13.42
C ASP A 532 8.50 16.05 12.30
N ILE A 533 7.90 15.04 11.67
CA ILE A 533 8.46 14.38 10.48
C ILE A 533 7.56 14.55 9.24
N ALA A 534 6.64 15.50 9.24
CA ALA A 534 5.68 15.71 8.14
C ALA A 534 6.37 15.94 6.78
N GLU A 535 7.41 16.76 6.71
CA GLU A 535 8.17 16.98 5.47
C GLU A 535 8.90 15.71 4.99
N LYS A 536 9.40 14.90 5.92
CA LYS A 536 10.04 13.62 5.60
C LYS A 536 9.01 12.64 5.02
N LEU A 537 7.82 12.55 5.61
CA LEU A 537 6.73 11.74 5.05
C LEU A 537 6.32 12.27 3.66
N ALA A 538 6.11 13.58 3.52
CA ALA A 538 5.70 14.20 2.26
C ALA A 538 6.70 13.96 1.11
N SER A 539 8.01 14.05 1.38
CA SER A 539 9.07 13.82 0.38
C SER A 539 9.22 12.36 -0.04
N HIS A 540 8.78 11.40 0.79
CA HIS A 540 8.81 9.97 0.49
C HIS A 540 7.46 9.44 -0.01
N LYS A 541 6.48 10.33 -0.23
CA LYS A 541 5.16 9.98 -0.75
C LYS A 541 5.30 9.44 -2.18
N SER A 542 4.87 8.20 -2.40
CA SER A 542 4.95 7.55 -3.72
C SER A 542 4.18 8.36 -4.76
N LEU A 543 4.66 8.39 -6.01
CA LEU A 543 3.96 8.99 -7.16
C LEU A 543 2.51 8.48 -7.27
N VAL A 544 2.27 7.20 -6.96
CA VAL A 544 0.92 6.59 -6.96
C VAL A 544 -0.02 7.26 -5.96
N SER A 545 0.50 7.72 -4.82
CA SER A 545 -0.27 8.39 -3.77
C SER A 545 -0.31 9.93 -3.91
N ALA A 546 0.57 10.52 -4.74
CA ALA A 546 0.53 11.94 -5.07
C ALA A 546 -0.61 12.25 -6.06
N VAL A 547 -0.90 11.32 -6.98
CA VAL A 547 -1.99 11.43 -7.96
C VAL A 547 -3.37 11.29 -7.29
N SER A 548 -3.48 10.50 -6.21
CA SER A 548 -4.75 10.16 -5.55
C SER A 548 -5.45 11.31 -4.82
N ASP A 549 -4.72 12.35 -4.40
CA ASP A 549 -5.26 13.51 -3.68
C ASP A 549 -5.66 14.67 -4.61
N GLU A 550 -5.06 14.78 -5.80
CA GLU A 550 -5.33 15.83 -6.80
C GLU A 550 -6.29 15.40 -7.91
N LEU A 551 -6.70 14.12 -7.94
CA LEU A 551 -7.47 13.45 -9.00
C LEU A 551 -8.85 14.08 -9.30
N PHE A 552 -9.31 15.02 -8.46
CA PHE A 552 -10.58 15.73 -8.65
C PHE A 552 -10.43 17.25 -8.85
N ALA A 553 -9.20 17.79 -8.84
CA ALA A 553 -8.96 19.24 -8.80
C ALA A 553 -8.18 19.80 -10.01
N LYS A 554 -7.50 18.98 -10.81
CA LYS A 554 -6.74 19.48 -11.97
C LYS A 554 -7.54 19.37 -13.27
N VAL A 555 -7.66 20.53 -13.91
CA VAL A 555 -8.34 20.79 -15.17
C VAL A 555 -7.73 19.94 -16.28
N VAL A 556 -8.57 19.12 -16.91
CA VAL A 556 -8.31 18.48 -18.21
C VAL A 556 -7.90 19.58 -19.19
N PRO A 557 -6.84 19.40 -20.03
CA PRO A 557 -6.50 20.35 -21.07
C PRO A 557 -7.75 20.77 -21.86
N SER A 558 -7.85 22.05 -22.20
CA SER A 558 -9.09 22.63 -22.72
C SER A 558 -9.57 21.91 -23.99
N ARG A 559 -10.88 22.01 -24.26
CA ARG A 559 -11.60 21.30 -25.34
C ARG A 559 -10.98 21.51 -26.73
N GLU A 560 -10.18 22.57 -26.92
CA GLU A 560 -9.56 23.01 -28.17
C GLU A 560 -8.10 22.53 -28.37
N ASP A 561 -7.39 22.11 -27.30
CA ASP A 561 -5.94 21.80 -27.36
C ASP A 561 -5.59 20.40 -27.92
N LEU A 562 -6.59 19.53 -28.08
CA LEU A 562 -6.40 18.08 -28.37
C LEU A 562 -7.06 17.59 -29.66
N SER A 563 -7.58 18.48 -30.51
CA SER A 563 -8.06 18.07 -31.84
C SER A 563 -6.85 17.60 -32.68
N PRO A 564 -6.93 16.44 -33.36
CA PRO A 564 -5.85 15.99 -34.22
C PRO A 564 -5.70 17.03 -35.36
N PRO A 565 -4.52 17.66 -35.53
CA PRO A 565 -4.27 18.48 -36.69
C PRO A 565 -4.23 17.56 -37.90
N GLU A 566 -4.85 17.98 -38.99
CA GLU A 566 -4.78 17.25 -40.25
C GLU A 566 -3.31 17.02 -40.62
N GLY A 567 -2.97 15.83 -41.12
CA GLY A 567 -1.63 15.49 -41.62
C GLY A 567 -1.29 16.22 -42.93
N THR A 568 -1.63 17.49 -43.05
CA THR A 568 -1.53 18.32 -44.26
C THR A 568 -0.19 19.05 -44.30
N PHE A 569 0.88 18.27 -44.44
CA PHE A 569 2.21 18.80 -44.71
C PHE A 569 2.70 18.37 -46.10
N HIS A 570 3.34 19.30 -46.80
CA HIS A 570 3.90 19.06 -48.14
C HIS A 570 5.44 19.06 -48.15
N GLN A 571 6.04 19.34 -46.99
CA GLN A 571 7.48 19.35 -46.80
C GLN A 571 7.91 18.35 -45.72
N VAL A 572 9.07 17.72 -45.90
CA VAL A 572 9.65 16.77 -44.92
C VAL A 572 9.83 17.42 -43.54
N ALA A 573 10.33 18.65 -43.49
CA ALA A 573 10.53 19.41 -42.25
C ALA A 573 9.21 19.63 -41.48
N SER A 574 8.17 20.07 -42.19
CA SER A 574 6.84 20.28 -41.61
C SER A 574 6.20 18.96 -41.15
N GLY A 575 6.46 17.85 -41.84
CA GLY A 575 5.99 16.53 -41.43
C GLY A 575 6.65 16.02 -40.15
N PHE A 576 7.94 16.28 -39.98
CA PHE A 576 8.65 15.94 -38.74
C PHE A 576 8.21 16.79 -37.55
N GLN A 577 8.01 18.10 -37.75
CA GLN A 577 7.45 18.96 -36.70
C GLN A 577 6.07 18.47 -36.27
N TRP A 578 5.20 18.18 -37.25
CA TRP A 578 3.87 17.64 -36.99
C TRP A 578 3.91 16.33 -36.19
N LEU A 579 4.82 15.40 -36.52
CA LEU A 579 4.99 14.15 -35.77
C LEU A 579 5.30 14.43 -34.29
N THR A 580 6.23 15.35 -34.05
CA THR A 580 6.69 15.69 -32.70
C THR A 580 5.54 16.29 -31.89
N ASP A 581 4.81 17.23 -32.49
CA ASP A 581 3.64 17.84 -31.86
C ASP A 581 2.53 16.81 -31.56
N GLN A 582 2.31 15.85 -32.48
CA GLN A 582 1.32 14.78 -32.26
C GLN A 582 1.73 13.80 -31.18
N ASN A 583 3.00 13.39 -31.15
CA ASN A 583 3.51 12.51 -30.11
C ASN A 583 3.33 13.14 -28.72
N ALA A 584 3.69 14.41 -28.57
CA ALA A 584 3.53 15.16 -27.32
C ALA A 584 2.06 15.21 -26.85
N ARG A 585 1.13 15.48 -27.77
CA ARG A 585 -0.32 15.52 -27.47
C ARG A 585 -0.86 14.17 -27.03
N LEU A 586 -0.46 13.08 -27.70
CA LEU A 586 -0.94 11.74 -27.37
C LEU A 586 -0.37 11.24 -26.05
N LEU A 587 0.89 11.56 -25.73
CA LEU A 587 1.50 11.22 -24.46
C LEU A 587 0.87 11.96 -23.27
N ALA A 588 0.28 13.15 -23.50
CA ALA A 588 -0.42 13.90 -22.45
C ALA A 588 -1.62 13.14 -21.83
N PHE A 589 -2.27 12.24 -22.57
CA PHE A 589 -3.37 11.41 -22.05
C PHE A 589 -2.93 10.41 -20.97
N PHE A 590 -1.64 10.05 -20.95
CA PHE A 590 -1.06 9.11 -19.98
C PHE A 590 -0.35 9.81 -18.81
N ALA A 591 -0.31 11.15 -18.80
CA ALA A 591 0.20 11.92 -17.69
C ALA A 591 -0.87 12.07 -16.59
N SER A 592 -0.43 12.34 -15.35
CA SER A 592 -1.33 12.63 -14.22
C SER A 592 -2.29 13.78 -14.57
N GLY A 593 -3.60 13.53 -14.44
CA GLY A 593 -4.68 14.45 -14.84
C GLY A 593 -5.13 14.31 -16.30
N GLY A 594 -4.55 13.39 -17.08
CA GLY A 594 -4.78 13.18 -18.53
C GLY A 594 -6.12 12.55 -18.91
N GLY A 595 -7.06 12.42 -17.97
CA GLY A 595 -8.42 11.93 -18.21
C GLY A 595 -8.58 10.40 -18.23
N LEU A 596 -7.49 9.63 -18.34
CA LEU A 596 -7.51 8.16 -18.27
C LEU A 596 -7.26 7.58 -16.86
N ASP A 597 -6.84 8.44 -15.92
CA ASP A 597 -6.50 8.02 -14.54
C ASP A 597 -7.65 7.34 -13.81
N TYR A 598 -8.90 7.65 -14.16
CA TYR A 598 -10.09 7.05 -13.55
C TYR A 598 -10.19 5.54 -13.80
N LEU A 599 -9.60 5.04 -14.88
CA LEU A 599 -9.56 3.60 -15.19
C LEU A 599 -8.51 2.85 -14.35
N SER A 600 -7.54 3.55 -13.76
CA SER A 600 -6.52 2.94 -12.90
C SER A 600 -7.10 2.47 -11.56
N ASN A 601 -8.20 3.07 -11.11
CA ASN A 601 -8.90 2.69 -9.88
C ASN A 601 -10.43 2.75 -10.10
N PRO A 602 -11.02 1.74 -10.79
CA PRO A 602 -12.44 1.71 -11.12
C PRO A 602 -13.33 1.61 -9.87
N VAL A 603 -12.83 1.00 -8.79
CA VAL A 603 -13.51 0.95 -7.50
C VAL A 603 -13.72 2.38 -6.95
N LYS A 604 -12.68 3.22 -6.98
CA LYS A 604 -12.78 4.63 -6.58
C LYS A 604 -13.72 5.43 -7.47
N LEU A 605 -13.70 5.19 -8.79
CA LEU A 605 -14.66 5.78 -9.73
C LEU A 605 -16.11 5.44 -9.33
N SER A 606 -16.39 4.18 -9.00
CA SER A 606 -17.75 3.73 -8.63
C SER A 606 -18.31 4.35 -7.36
N MET A 607 -17.44 4.78 -6.44
CA MET A 607 -17.78 5.41 -5.17
C MET A 607 -17.98 6.93 -5.30
N SER A 608 -17.62 7.52 -6.45
CA SER A 608 -17.66 8.96 -6.68
C SER A 608 -19.11 9.46 -6.86
N PRO A 609 -19.47 10.61 -6.26
CA PRO A 609 -20.75 11.27 -6.54
C PRO A 609 -20.88 11.75 -7.99
N GLN A 610 -19.74 11.92 -8.70
CA GLN A 610 -19.68 12.39 -10.08
C GLN A 610 -19.39 11.27 -11.08
N ARG A 611 -19.59 9.99 -10.70
CA ARG A 611 -19.19 8.83 -11.50
C ARG A 611 -19.73 8.84 -12.93
N SER A 612 -20.95 9.34 -13.16
CA SER A 612 -21.53 9.48 -14.51
C SER A 612 -20.80 10.55 -15.36
N GLU A 613 -20.48 11.70 -14.76
CA GLU A 613 -19.74 12.78 -15.44
C GLU A 613 -18.30 12.35 -15.74
N LEU A 614 -17.64 11.72 -14.77
CA LEU A 614 -16.28 11.21 -14.91
C LEU A 614 -16.19 10.11 -15.97
N LEU A 615 -17.19 9.24 -16.03
CA LEU A 615 -17.27 8.20 -17.06
C LEU A 615 -17.44 8.80 -18.46
N SER A 616 -18.31 9.80 -18.61
CA SER A 616 -18.47 10.52 -19.89
C SER A 616 -17.17 11.21 -20.32
N LYS A 617 -16.46 11.85 -19.38
CA LYS A 617 -15.11 12.41 -19.66
C LYS A 617 -14.10 11.35 -20.06
N THR A 618 -14.17 10.17 -19.45
CA THR A 618 -13.29 9.03 -19.77
C THR A 618 -13.59 8.53 -21.19
N GLU A 619 -14.87 8.37 -21.54
CA GLU A 619 -15.31 7.98 -22.89
C GLU A 619 -14.81 8.96 -23.96
N ASP A 620 -14.99 10.27 -23.72
CA ASP A 620 -14.46 11.32 -24.59
C ASP A 620 -12.94 11.25 -24.74
N SER A 621 -12.22 11.01 -23.64
CA SER A 621 -10.76 10.94 -23.64
C SER A 621 -10.25 9.72 -24.41
N VAL A 622 -10.87 8.56 -24.22
CA VAL A 622 -10.56 7.33 -24.96
C VAL A 622 -10.79 7.52 -26.46
N ASN A 623 -11.95 8.07 -26.85
CA ASN A 623 -12.26 8.33 -28.25
C ASN A 623 -11.26 9.30 -28.90
N ARG A 624 -10.86 10.37 -28.19
CA ARG A 624 -9.84 11.31 -28.67
C ARG A 624 -8.47 10.67 -28.83
N LEU A 625 -8.04 9.86 -27.87
CA LEU A 625 -6.77 9.14 -27.96
C LEU A 625 -6.74 8.18 -29.15
N VAL A 626 -7.82 7.43 -29.37
CA VAL A 626 -7.97 6.54 -30.54
C VAL A 626 -7.95 7.34 -31.85
N ASN A 627 -8.72 8.42 -31.94
CA ASN A 627 -8.74 9.28 -33.14
C ASN A 627 -7.37 9.94 -33.40
N GLY A 628 -6.66 10.32 -32.35
CA GLY A 628 -5.33 10.89 -32.47
C GLY A 628 -4.27 9.87 -32.90
N ALA A 629 -4.37 8.62 -32.45
CA ALA A 629 -3.53 7.52 -32.95
C ALA A 629 -3.83 7.20 -34.43
N GLU A 630 -5.10 7.28 -34.85
CA GLU A 630 -5.50 7.17 -36.25
C GLU A 630 -4.90 8.31 -37.10
N ALA A 631 -4.99 9.55 -36.62
CA ALA A 631 -4.36 10.69 -37.27
C ALA A 631 -2.84 10.51 -37.40
N MET A 632 -2.17 9.94 -36.38
CA MET A 632 -0.74 9.61 -36.42
C MET A 632 -0.38 8.61 -37.54
N LEU A 633 -1.23 7.58 -37.75
CA LEU A 633 -1.10 6.66 -38.89
C LEU A 633 -1.26 7.38 -40.23
N ASP A 634 -2.28 8.24 -40.35
CA ASP A 634 -2.55 9.03 -41.55
C ASP A 634 -1.41 9.99 -41.87
N GLY A 635 -0.87 10.66 -40.86
CA GLY A 635 0.31 11.51 -40.99
C GLY A 635 1.54 10.73 -41.43
N TYR A 636 1.78 9.53 -40.86
CA TYR A 636 2.86 8.67 -41.35
C TYR A 636 2.65 8.25 -42.81
N ARG A 637 1.40 7.99 -43.22
CA ARG A 637 1.05 7.71 -44.62
C ARG A 637 1.36 8.90 -45.53
N ALA A 638 0.93 10.09 -45.15
CA ALA A 638 1.20 11.33 -45.88
C ALA A 638 2.71 11.60 -45.98
N PHE A 639 3.46 11.34 -44.91
CA PHE A 639 4.91 11.47 -44.89
C PHE A 639 5.60 10.53 -45.89
N LEU A 640 5.24 9.24 -45.91
CA LEU A 640 5.77 8.29 -46.89
C LEU A 640 5.37 8.63 -48.34
N GLN A 641 4.30 9.39 -48.57
CA GLN A 641 3.89 9.84 -49.90
C GLN A 641 4.78 10.97 -50.45
N LEU A 642 5.46 11.75 -49.59
CA LEU A 642 6.40 12.79 -50.01
C LEU A 642 7.55 12.24 -50.88
N ALA A 643 7.92 10.97 -50.72
CA ALA A 643 8.89 10.26 -51.55
C ALA A 643 8.46 10.10 -53.03
N GLY A 644 7.24 10.49 -53.40
CA GLY A 644 6.75 10.51 -54.77
C GLY A 644 6.33 9.15 -55.32
N LYS A 645 6.18 9.09 -56.66
CA LYS A 645 5.66 7.93 -57.41
C LYS A 645 6.65 6.77 -57.58
N TRP A 646 7.95 7.04 -57.54
CA TRP A 646 9.01 6.06 -57.77
C TRP A 646 10.00 5.98 -56.59
N PRO A 647 9.53 5.62 -55.39
CA PRO A 647 10.37 5.61 -54.21
C PRO A 647 11.35 4.44 -54.19
N SER A 648 12.39 4.56 -53.35
CA SER A 648 13.38 3.55 -53.01
C SER A 648 12.76 2.25 -52.48
N SER A 649 13.53 1.17 -52.49
CA SER A 649 13.08 -0.13 -51.98
C SER A 649 12.73 -0.10 -50.48
N GLU A 650 13.40 0.76 -49.70
CA GLU A 650 13.14 0.94 -48.27
C GLU A 650 11.77 1.58 -48.03
N VAL A 651 11.45 2.67 -48.73
CA VAL A 651 10.13 3.34 -48.61
C VAL A 651 9.01 2.42 -49.11
N LYS A 652 9.24 1.63 -50.17
CA LYS A 652 8.27 0.60 -50.62
C LYS A 652 7.99 -0.45 -49.55
N SER A 653 9.04 -0.92 -48.86
CA SER A 653 8.90 -1.86 -47.75
C SER A 653 8.08 -1.26 -46.61
N ARG A 654 8.35 0.00 -46.23
CA ARG A 654 7.61 0.72 -45.19
C ARG A 654 6.15 0.97 -45.55
N ARG A 655 5.84 1.30 -46.81
CA ARG A 655 4.45 1.43 -47.28
C ARG A 655 3.68 0.10 -47.16
N LYS A 656 4.34 -1.04 -47.41
CA LYS A 656 3.73 -2.37 -47.23
C LYS A 656 3.52 -2.71 -45.76
N GLU A 657 4.47 -2.36 -44.90
CA GLU A 657 4.35 -2.53 -43.45
C GLU A 657 3.23 -1.67 -42.86
N LEU A 658 3.07 -0.42 -43.33
CA LEU A 658 1.99 0.47 -42.89
C LEU A 658 0.61 -0.17 -43.08
N SER A 659 0.36 -0.85 -44.20
CA SER A 659 -0.90 -1.58 -44.40
C SER A 659 -1.13 -2.69 -43.37
N GLN A 660 -0.07 -3.31 -42.85
CA GLN A 660 -0.19 -4.29 -41.75
C GLN A 660 -0.49 -3.60 -40.42
N LEU A 661 0.09 -2.42 -40.17
CA LEU A 661 -0.20 -1.61 -38.99
C LEU A 661 -1.64 -1.09 -39.00
N ASP A 662 -2.16 -0.65 -40.15
CA ASP A 662 -3.55 -0.24 -40.32
C ASP A 662 -4.52 -1.36 -39.91
N ASN A 663 -4.32 -2.57 -40.44
CA ASN A 663 -5.16 -3.73 -40.09
C ASN A 663 -5.09 -4.07 -38.59
N ARG A 664 -3.90 -3.94 -37.99
CA ARG A 664 -3.71 -4.20 -36.55
C ARG A 664 -4.38 -3.15 -35.68
N PHE A 665 -4.26 -1.88 -36.05
CA PHE A 665 -4.90 -0.80 -35.33
C PHE A 665 -6.42 -0.89 -35.45
N GLU A 666 -6.95 -1.30 -36.60
CA GLU A 666 -8.40 -1.50 -36.77
C GLU A 666 -8.94 -2.60 -35.84
N MET A 667 -8.22 -3.72 -35.70
CA MET A 667 -8.58 -4.77 -34.72
C MET A 667 -8.51 -4.25 -33.27
N LEU A 668 -7.48 -3.46 -32.95
CA LEU A 668 -7.33 -2.86 -31.63
C LEU A 668 -8.44 -1.83 -31.35
N LYS A 669 -8.79 -0.99 -32.31
CA LYS A 669 -9.87 0.00 -32.25
C LYS A 669 -11.22 -0.68 -31.98
N GLN A 670 -11.53 -1.77 -32.67
CA GLN A 670 -12.72 -2.57 -32.42
C GLN A 670 -12.74 -3.15 -30.99
N THR A 671 -11.59 -3.66 -30.53
CA THR A 671 -11.44 -4.19 -29.17
C THR A 671 -11.66 -3.10 -28.12
N ILE A 672 -11.07 -1.91 -28.32
CA ILE A 672 -11.24 -0.75 -27.43
C ILE A 672 -12.70 -0.28 -27.42
N GLN A 673 -13.36 -0.18 -28.58
CA GLN A 673 -14.76 0.22 -28.65
C GLN A 673 -15.69 -0.79 -27.96
N SER A 674 -15.39 -2.08 -28.08
CA SER A 674 -16.12 -3.14 -27.36
C SER A 674 -15.92 -3.01 -25.84
N ALA A 675 -14.67 -2.86 -25.39
CA ALA A 675 -14.32 -2.69 -23.98
C ALA A 675 -14.89 -1.39 -23.38
N LEU A 676 -14.90 -0.31 -24.17
CA LEU A 676 -15.47 0.97 -23.76
C LEU A 676 -16.98 0.85 -23.55
N LYS A 677 -17.68 0.13 -24.44
CA LYS A 677 -19.12 -0.15 -24.27
C LYS A 677 -19.41 -1.01 -23.04
N SER A 678 -18.59 -2.02 -22.74
CA SER A 678 -18.75 -2.84 -21.53
C SER A 678 -18.44 -2.07 -20.24
N VAL A 679 -17.70 -0.97 -20.31
CA VAL A 679 -17.49 -0.07 -19.17
C VAL A 679 -18.61 0.98 -19.07
N VAL A 680 -19.03 1.58 -20.18
CA VAL A 680 -19.98 2.71 -20.14
C VAL A 680 -21.42 2.26 -19.89
N LEU A 681 -21.89 1.25 -20.63
CA LEU A 681 -23.30 0.86 -20.62
C LEU A 681 -23.76 0.29 -19.26
N PRO A 682 -23.01 -0.58 -18.56
CA PRO A 682 -23.47 -1.13 -17.29
C PRO A 682 -23.64 -0.08 -16.19
N LEU A 683 -22.71 0.89 -16.09
CA LEU A 683 -22.82 1.96 -15.10
C LEU A 683 -24.00 2.89 -15.42
N GLN A 684 -24.19 3.28 -16.70
CA GLN A 684 -25.35 4.07 -17.12
C GLN A 684 -26.67 3.34 -16.86
N ALA A 685 -26.73 2.04 -17.14
CA ALA A 685 -27.90 1.22 -16.86
C ALA A 685 -28.17 1.11 -15.35
N ALA A 686 -27.11 0.98 -14.53
CA ALA A 686 -27.22 0.98 -13.08
C ALA A 686 -27.75 2.32 -12.53
N GLU A 687 -27.31 3.45 -13.08
CA GLU A 687 -27.80 4.79 -12.74
C GLU A 687 -29.28 4.99 -13.13
N GLN A 688 -29.67 4.57 -14.33
CA GLN A 688 -31.06 4.66 -14.77
C GLN A 688 -31.98 3.73 -13.96
N ALA A 689 -31.51 2.51 -13.66
CA ALA A 689 -32.21 1.60 -12.76
C ALA A 689 -32.34 2.21 -11.37
N ALA A 690 -31.28 2.87 -10.89
CA ALA A 690 -31.28 3.58 -9.64
C ALA A 690 -32.36 4.68 -9.59
N GLU A 691 -32.43 5.58 -10.58
CA GLU A 691 -33.47 6.62 -10.67
C GLU A 691 -34.89 6.05 -10.69
N LYS A 692 -35.09 4.91 -11.36
CA LYS A 692 -36.38 4.22 -11.46
C LYS A 692 -36.68 3.31 -10.25
N GLY A 693 -35.74 3.18 -9.32
CA GLY A 693 -35.84 2.24 -8.20
C GLY A 693 -35.99 0.79 -8.64
N GLN A 694 -35.28 0.39 -9.70
CA GLN A 694 -35.21 -0.96 -10.26
C GLN A 694 -33.88 -1.62 -9.88
N VAL A 695 -33.80 -2.94 -10.06
CA VAL A 695 -32.56 -3.70 -9.83
C VAL A 695 -31.59 -3.41 -10.98
N SER A 696 -30.33 -3.17 -10.65
CA SER A 696 -29.27 -2.98 -11.65
C SER A 696 -29.06 -4.26 -12.46
N PRO A 697 -29.01 -4.19 -13.81
CA PRO A 697 -28.74 -5.35 -14.66
C PRO A 697 -27.25 -5.72 -14.71
N GLY A 698 -26.36 -4.85 -14.22
CA GLY A 698 -24.92 -5.00 -14.34
C GLY A 698 -24.27 -5.73 -13.15
N VAL A 699 -23.19 -6.46 -13.43
CA VAL A 699 -22.35 -7.09 -12.40
C VAL A 699 -21.16 -6.16 -12.10
N PHE A 700 -21.13 -5.59 -10.90
CA PHE A 700 -20.12 -4.60 -10.49
C PHE A 700 -18.68 -5.10 -10.66
N ARG A 701 -18.45 -6.36 -10.29
CA ARG A 701 -17.13 -7.00 -10.37
C ARG A 701 -16.66 -7.24 -11.80
N GLN A 702 -17.58 -7.65 -12.68
CA GLN A 702 -17.28 -7.78 -14.10
C GLN A 702 -16.93 -6.41 -14.69
N TRP A 703 -17.67 -5.37 -14.30
CA TRP A 703 -17.38 -4.00 -14.72
C TRP A 703 -15.99 -3.50 -14.29
N VAL A 704 -15.55 -3.81 -13.06
CA VAL A 704 -14.18 -3.53 -12.61
C VAL A 704 -13.14 -4.24 -13.49
N ALA A 705 -13.37 -5.52 -13.82
CA ALA A 705 -12.48 -6.27 -14.72
C ALA A 705 -12.46 -5.67 -16.14
N ASP A 706 -13.62 -5.26 -16.66
CA ASP A 706 -13.75 -4.61 -17.95
C ASP A 706 -13.02 -3.26 -17.99
N CYS A 707 -13.04 -2.49 -16.89
CA CYS A 707 -12.24 -1.26 -16.76
C CYS A 707 -10.74 -1.54 -16.86
N HIS A 708 -10.24 -2.57 -16.18
CA HIS A 708 -8.83 -2.97 -16.26
C HIS A 708 -8.47 -3.49 -17.65
N GLN A 709 -9.38 -4.23 -18.31
CA GLN A 709 -9.18 -4.66 -19.69
C GLN A 709 -9.10 -3.47 -20.67
N LEU A 710 -9.99 -2.48 -20.52
CA LEU A 710 -9.93 -1.24 -21.28
C LEU A 710 -8.60 -0.52 -21.05
N GLN A 711 -8.18 -0.38 -19.78
CA GLN A 711 -6.90 0.22 -19.43
C GLN A 711 -5.73 -0.51 -20.13
N TYR A 712 -5.73 -1.84 -20.13
CA TYR A 712 -4.70 -2.66 -20.79
C TYR A 712 -4.61 -2.40 -22.31
N CYS A 713 -5.76 -2.27 -22.98
CA CYS A 713 -5.82 -1.94 -24.41
C CYS A 713 -5.30 -0.53 -24.73
N LEU A 714 -5.37 0.41 -23.77
CA LEU A 714 -4.83 1.76 -23.93
C LEU A 714 -3.34 1.80 -23.57
N GLN A 715 -2.97 1.15 -22.47
CA GLN A 715 -1.63 1.15 -21.87
C GLN A 715 -1.28 -0.24 -21.32
N ALA A 716 -0.40 -0.98 -22.01
CA ALA A 716 0.15 -2.24 -21.52
C ALA A 716 1.40 -1.98 -20.65
N PHE A 717 1.45 -2.55 -19.44
CA PHE A 717 2.59 -2.42 -18.52
C PHE A 717 3.69 -3.49 -18.71
N ASN A 718 3.57 -4.36 -19.72
CA ASN A 718 4.57 -5.38 -20.04
C ASN A 718 5.19 -5.11 -21.42
N LEU A 719 6.38 -4.51 -21.43
CA LEU A 719 7.19 -4.24 -22.62
C LEU A 719 7.98 -5.49 -23.10
N ASP A 720 7.64 -6.69 -22.63
CA ASP A 720 8.50 -7.87 -22.81
C ASP A 720 8.47 -8.51 -24.21
N GLU A 721 7.68 -7.98 -25.15
CA GLU A 721 7.73 -8.42 -26.54
C GLU A 721 7.51 -7.24 -27.51
N ALA A 722 8.59 -6.51 -27.82
CA ALA A 722 8.64 -5.47 -28.87
C ALA A 722 8.32 -5.95 -30.31
N LYS A 723 7.63 -7.10 -30.47
CA LYS A 723 7.16 -7.64 -31.74
C LYS A 723 5.64 -7.55 -31.91
N GLN A 724 4.86 -7.33 -30.84
CA GLN A 724 3.40 -7.23 -30.95
C GLN A 724 2.85 -5.96 -30.30
N ILE A 725 2.37 -5.02 -31.12
CA ILE A 725 1.47 -3.92 -30.73
C ILE A 725 0.15 -4.51 -30.19
N ARG A 726 -0.07 -4.35 -28.88
CA ARG A 726 -1.23 -4.80 -28.11
C ARG A 726 -1.99 -3.62 -27.48
N SER A 727 -1.39 -2.44 -27.40
CA SER A 727 -2.04 -1.23 -26.90
C SER A 727 -1.84 0.01 -27.78
N VAL A 728 -2.65 1.05 -27.55
CA VAL A 728 -2.52 2.34 -28.27
C VAL A 728 -1.19 3.00 -27.95
N HIS A 729 -0.76 2.98 -26.68
CA HIS A 729 0.54 3.50 -26.26
C HIS A 729 1.71 2.84 -27.01
N GLU A 730 1.69 1.51 -27.16
CA GLU A 730 2.71 0.79 -27.94
C GLU A 730 2.67 1.14 -29.43
N LEU A 731 1.49 1.35 -30.00
CA LEU A 731 1.33 1.78 -31.39
C LEU A 731 1.94 3.16 -31.62
N ILE A 732 1.66 4.13 -30.74
CA ILE A 732 2.19 5.51 -30.81
C ILE A 732 3.72 5.45 -30.86
N PHE A 733 4.33 4.72 -29.93
CA PHE A 733 5.78 4.55 -29.87
C PHE A 733 6.33 3.87 -31.13
N ALA A 734 5.67 2.81 -31.59
CA ALA A 734 6.03 2.05 -32.79
C ALA A 734 5.95 2.90 -34.07
N LEU A 735 4.98 3.82 -34.17
CA LEU A 735 4.83 4.74 -35.29
C LEU A 735 5.85 5.87 -35.25
N HIS A 736 6.08 6.45 -34.08
CA HIS A 736 7.11 7.48 -33.90
C HIS A 736 8.47 6.99 -34.38
N GLN A 737 8.91 5.81 -33.92
CA GLN A 737 10.18 5.20 -34.35
C GLN A 737 10.22 5.00 -35.87
N ARG A 738 9.15 4.45 -36.47
CA ARG A 738 9.07 4.19 -37.92
C ARG A 738 9.09 5.45 -38.76
N PHE A 739 8.53 6.55 -38.24
CA PHE A 739 8.56 7.84 -38.88
C PHE A 739 9.98 8.41 -38.87
N VAL A 740 10.65 8.38 -37.70
CA VAL A 740 12.05 8.80 -37.57
C VAL A 740 12.96 8.00 -38.51
N ASP A 741 12.83 6.67 -38.53
CA ASP A 741 13.63 5.82 -39.41
C ASP A 741 13.32 6.02 -40.92
N ALA A 742 12.21 6.68 -41.26
CA ALA A 742 11.83 7.00 -42.63
C ALA A 742 12.32 8.38 -43.10
N LEU A 743 12.89 9.21 -42.20
CA LEU A 743 13.33 10.57 -42.54
C LEU A 743 14.37 10.58 -43.66
N GLU A 744 15.48 9.84 -43.52
CA GLU A 744 16.53 9.78 -44.55
C GLU A 744 15.99 9.35 -45.93
N PRO A 745 15.32 8.19 -46.07
CA PRO A 745 14.95 7.71 -47.38
C PRO A 745 13.83 8.56 -48.01
N VAL A 746 12.95 9.17 -47.21
CA VAL A 746 11.92 10.10 -47.71
C VAL A 746 12.54 11.44 -48.14
N THR A 747 13.48 12.01 -47.40
CA THR A 747 14.24 13.21 -47.82
C THR A 747 14.96 12.96 -49.14
N ARG A 748 15.61 11.79 -49.27
CA ARG A 748 16.35 11.41 -50.48
C ARG A 748 15.43 11.30 -51.69
N ASP A 749 14.33 10.57 -51.56
CA ASP A 749 13.41 10.29 -52.65
C ASP A 749 12.58 11.52 -53.05
N SER A 750 12.21 12.37 -52.07
CA SER A 750 11.45 13.61 -52.28
C SER A 750 12.31 14.77 -52.82
N ARG A 751 13.64 14.69 -52.66
CA ARG A 751 14.61 15.77 -52.94
C ARG A 751 14.37 17.04 -52.12
N GLN A 752 13.73 16.91 -50.96
CA GLN A 752 13.45 18.03 -50.06
C GLN A 752 14.41 18.02 -48.87
N GLY A 753 15.48 18.80 -48.98
CA GLY A 753 16.59 18.84 -48.01
C GLY A 753 17.93 18.59 -48.70
N ARG A 754 18.99 18.45 -47.91
CA ARG A 754 20.34 18.12 -48.39
C ARG A 754 20.81 16.85 -47.71
N ILE A 755 21.19 15.86 -48.50
CA ILE A 755 21.86 14.67 -48.01
C ILE A 755 23.33 14.75 -48.41
N SER A 756 24.22 14.57 -47.45
CA SER A 756 25.66 14.47 -47.70
C SER A 756 26.26 13.38 -46.85
N GLU A 757 27.17 12.59 -47.42
CA GLU A 757 27.85 11.51 -46.71
C GLU A 757 29.32 11.87 -46.51
N ARG A 758 29.83 11.58 -45.30
CA ARG A 758 31.25 11.74 -44.98
C ARG A 758 31.64 10.79 -43.86
N ASN A 759 32.67 9.98 -44.08
CA ASN A 759 33.18 8.99 -43.11
C ASN A 759 32.07 8.08 -42.52
N ASP A 760 31.23 7.50 -43.39
CA ASP A 760 30.09 6.63 -43.03
C ASP A 760 28.99 7.28 -42.17
N ILE A 761 29.01 8.62 -42.04
CA ILE A 761 27.92 9.41 -41.46
C ILE A 761 27.09 10.06 -42.57
N THR A 762 25.80 9.76 -42.59
CA THR A 762 24.81 10.39 -43.48
C THR A 762 24.21 11.62 -42.80
N TYR A 763 24.52 12.81 -43.31
CA TYR A 763 23.91 14.06 -42.85
C TYR A 763 22.66 14.34 -43.67
N VAL A 764 21.52 14.44 -43.00
CA VAL A 764 20.20 14.76 -43.56
C VAL A 764 19.81 16.14 -43.02
N ASP A 765 20.00 17.17 -43.82
CA ASP A 765 19.66 18.56 -43.47
C ASP A 765 18.32 18.94 -44.10
N CYS A 766 17.31 19.05 -43.25
CA CYS A 766 15.95 19.44 -43.59
C CYS A 766 15.60 20.85 -43.09
N THR A 767 16.59 21.66 -42.67
CA THR A 767 16.36 23.03 -42.17
C THR A 767 15.81 23.97 -43.25
N THR A 768 14.95 24.90 -42.86
CA THR A 768 14.52 26.01 -43.73
C THR A 768 15.56 27.14 -43.65
N ARG A 769 15.79 27.89 -44.74
CA ARG A 769 16.87 28.91 -44.84
C ARG A 769 16.74 30.12 -43.88
N SER A 770 15.90 30.05 -42.86
CA SER A 770 15.50 31.19 -42.02
C SER A 770 16.18 31.26 -40.64
N GLN A 771 16.92 30.25 -40.19
CA GLN A 771 17.56 30.30 -38.87
C GLN A 771 18.91 31.03 -38.86
N ALA A 772 19.05 32.00 -37.94
CA ALA A 772 20.28 32.79 -37.78
C ALA A 772 21.45 31.97 -37.19
N THR A 773 21.18 30.90 -36.46
CA THR A 773 22.16 29.99 -35.84
C THR A 773 21.67 28.54 -35.88
N PRO A 774 22.26 27.64 -36.69
CA PRO A 774 21.83 26.25 -36.78
C PRO A 774 22.22 25.46 -35.53
N LEU A 775 21.40 24.49 -35.10
CA LEU A 775 21.69 23.64 -33.93
C LEU A 775 23.01 22.86 -34.07
N LEU A 776 23.32 22.34 -35.26
CA LEU A 776 24.61 21.73 -35.54
C LEU A 776 25.67 22.80 -35.83
N SER A 777 26.52 23.10 -34.84
CA SER A 777 27.64 24.04 -35.01
C SER A 777 28.70 23.50 -36.00
N SER A 778 29.48 24.40 -36.61
CA SER A 778 30.60 24.00 -37.47
C SER A 778 31.67 23.20 -36.71
N ALA A 779 31.88 23.52 -35.44
CA ALA A 779 32.77 22.78 -34.54
C ALA A 779 32.21 21.37 -34.23
N GLY A 780 30.93 21.26 -33.86
CA GLY A 780 30.26 19.97 -33.64
C GLY A 780 30.29 19.08 -34.89
N LYS A 781 30.04 19.65 -36.08
CA LYS A 781 30.16 18.92 -37.35
C LYS A 781 31.60 18.48 -37.63
N ALA A 782 32.60 19.29 -37.31
CA ALA A 782 34.01 18.91 -37.46
C ALA A 782 34.41 17.78 -36.49
N MET A 783 33.86 17.77 -35.27
CA MET A 783 34.08 16.71 -34.29
C MET A 783 33.42 15.39 -34.69
N LEU A 784 32.16 15.43 -35.13
CA LEU A 784 31.46 14.24 -35.66
C LEU A 784 32.24 13.58 -36.80
N ASN A 785 32.77 14.37 -37.74
CA ASN A 785 33.56 13.85 -38.85
C ASN A 785 34.92 13.24 -38.42
N LYS A 786 35.41 13.53 -37.21
CA LYS A 786 36.63 12.93 -36.67
C LYS A 786 36.37 11.61 -35.93
N LEU A 787 35.11 11.34 -35.57
CA LEU A 787 34.73 10.07 -34.96
C LEU A 787 34.67 8.98 -36.03
N TRP A 788 35.21 7.80 -35.73
CA TRP A 788 35.24 6.64 -36.65
C TRP A 788 33.95 5.83 -36.50
N LEU A 789 32.79 6.45 -36.78
CA LEU A 789 31.48 5.88 -36.47
C LEU A 789 30.57 5.95 -37.69
N SER A 790 29.81 4.88 -37.95
CA SER A 790 28.68 4.94 -38.88
C SER A 790 27.46 5.54 -38.17
N GLY A 791 26.71 6.42 -38.86
CA GLY A 791 25.57 7.07 -38.23
C GLY A 791 24.74 7.95 -39.14
N THR A 792 23.70 8.55 -38.59
CA THR A 792 22.83 9.49 -39.29
C THR A 792 22.66 10.75 -38.45
N VAL A 793 22.89 11.91 -39.05
CA VAL A 793 22.71 13.22 -38.41
C VAL A 793 21.56 13.92 -39.12
N VAL A 794 20.42 14.03 -38.46
CA VAL A 794 19.22 14.69 -38.97
C VAL A 794 19.10 16.08 -38.35
N SER A 795 19.20 17.12 -39.17
CA SER A 795 19.01 18.51 -38.75
C SER A 795 17.66 19.03 -39.25
N VAL A 796 16.82 19.52 -38.35
CA VAL A 796 15.62 20.30 -38.64
C VAL A 796 15.71 21.61 -37.85
N ASP A 797 14.78 22.54 -38.09
CA ASP A 797 14.86 23.89 -37.52
C ASP A 797 14.95 23.84 -35.97
N ASP A 798 14.04 23.13 -35.29
CA ASP A 798 13.99 23.16 -33.82
C ASP A 798 14.60 21.92 -33.15
N ALA A 799 15.18 21.01 -33.93
CA ALA A 799 15.79 19.79 -33.41
C ALA A 799 16.99 19.29 -34.24
N LEU A 800 17.96 18.69 -33.55
CA LEU A 800 19.06 17.95 -34.15
C LEU A 800 19.10 16.56 -33.52
N VAL A 801 18.93 15.52 -34.35
CA VAL A 801 18.99 14.12 -33.93
C VAL A 801 20.22 13.46 -34.54
N VAL A 802 21.08 12.92 -33.69
CA VAL A 802 22.36 12.31 -34.07
C VAL A 802 22.36 10.86 -33.61
N ASN A 803 22.15 9.96 -34.57
CA ASN A 803 22.23 8.51 -34.38
C ASN A 803 23.66 8.05 -34.66
N LEU A 804 24.34 7.49 -33.66
CA LEU A 804 25.71 7.01 -33.76
C LEU A 804 25.80 5.56 -33.26
N GLY A 805 26.53 4.71 -33.99
CA GLY A 805 26.95 3.41 -33.50
C GLY A 805 28.25 3.54 -32.70
N LEU A 806 28.17 3.79 -31.39
CA LEU A 806 29.32 3.91 -30.49
C LEU A 806 29.71 2.53 -29.93
N CYS A 807 30.79 1.95 -30.48
CA CYS A 807 31.33 0.63 -30.11
C CYS A 807 30.27 -0.50 -30.11
N GLN A 808 29.76 -0.93 -28.94
CA GLN A 808 28.75 -1.99 -28.78
C GLN A 808 27.33 -1.45 -28.56
N HIS A 809 27.15 -0.13 -28.43
CA HIS A 809 25.86 0.50 -28.09
C HIS A 809 25.36 1.35 -29.26
N THR A 810 24.05 1.37 -29.48
CA THR A 810 23.42 2.38 -30.32
C THR A 810 23.13 3.60 -29.48
N SER A 811 23.55 4.78 -29.94
CA SER A 811 23.38 6.03 -29.22
C SER A 811 22.59 7.02 -30.05
N VAL A 812 21.64 7.70 -29.42
CA VAL A 812 20.84 8.77 -30.01
C VAL A 812 21.08 10.03 -29.20
N ILE A 813 21.58 11.08 -29.83
CA ILE A 813 21.76 12.40 -29.19
C ILE A 813 20.77 13.37 -29.81
N GLU A 814 19.98 14.05 -28.99
CA GLU A 814 18.92 14.96 -29.38
C GLU A 814 19.20 16.34 -28.77
N LEU A 815 19.26 17.36 -29.61
CA LEU A 815 19.24 18.76 -29.20
C LEU A 815 17.88 19.31 -29.59
N LEU A 816 17.13 19.82 -28.62
CA LEU A 816 15.75 20.29 -28.80
C LEU A 816 15.65 21.74 -28.33
N GLU A 817 15.28 22.67 -29.22
CA GLU A 817 14.98 24.06 -28.84
C GLU A 817 13.70 24.14 -27.97
N HIS A 818 12.74 23.25 -28.23
CA HIS A 818 11.45 23.18 -27.56
C HIS A 818 11.12 21.75 -27.13
N ALA A 819 11.59 21.32 -25.96
CA ALA A 819 11.27 19.99 -25.43
C ALA A 819 9.88 19.94 -24.74
N GLU A 820 9.23 18.77 -24.82
CA GLU A 820 7.90 18.51 -24.25
C GLU A 820 7.80 18.82 -22.74
N GLY A 821 6.60 19.20 -22.27
CA GLY A 821 6.30 19.34 -20.85
C GLY A 821 6.91 20.58 -20.16
N GLY A 822 7.20 21.64 -20.91
CA GLY A 822 7.74 22.89 -20.36
C GLY A 822 9.22 22.82 -19.95
N LYS A 823 9.94 21.76 -20.40
CA LYS A 823 11.37 21.51 -20.08
C LYS A 823 12.35 22.46 -20.79
N GLY A 824 11.86 23.34 -21.66
CA GLY A 824 12.65 24.32 -22.39
C GLY A 824 13.67 23.66 -23.32
N ARG A 825 14.82 24.32 -23.50
CA ARG A 825 15.95 23.82 -24.29
C ARG A 825 16.56 22.58 -23.64
N THR A 826 16.64 21.48 -24.37
CA THR A 826 17.10 20.18 -23.83
C THR A 826 18.16 19.54 -24.70
N LEU A 827 19.23 19.06 -24.06
CA LEU A 827 20.15 18.07 -24.61
C LEU A 827 19.80 16.71 -24.00
N ARG A 828 19.42 15.74 -24.82
CA ARG A 828 19.14 14.37 -24.41
C ARG A 828 20.08 13.41 -25.11
N MET A 829 20.58 12.42 -24.38
CA MET A 829 21.34 11.31 -24.93
C MET A 829 20.75 9.99 -24.46
N THR A 830 20.42 9.11 -25.40
CA THR A 830 19.89 7.78 -25.13
C THR A 830 20.87 6.72 -25.60
N PHE A 831 21.34 5.88 -24.69
CA PHE A 831 22.12 4.68 -24.99
C PHE A 831 21.20 3.47 -24.99
N SER A 832 21.23 2.69 -26.07
CA SER A 832 20.47 1.44 -26.20
C SER A 832 21.44 0.27 -26.44
N ASP A 833 21.32 -0.78 -25.65
CA ASP A 833 22.12 -2.01 -25.79
C ASP A 833 21.44 -3.20 -25.06
N ARG A 834 21.88 -4.43 -25.34
CA ARG A 834 21.62 -5.60 -24.50
C ARG A 834 22.49 -5.54 -23.26
N PHE A 835 22.09 -4.70 -22.32
CA PHE A 835 22.75 -4.56 -21.02
C PHE A 835 22.60 -5.80 -20.14
N GLN A 836 21.59 -6.64 -20.35
CA GLN A 836 21.37 -7.88 -19.61
C GLN A 836 21.31 -9.10 -20.54
N LYS A 837 21.62 -10.28 -19.98
CA LYS A 837 21.40 -11.59 -20.57
C LYS A 837 19.92 -12.00 -20.42
N PRO A 838 19.44 -13.00 -21.18
CA PRO A 838 18.05 -13.48 -21.09
C PRO A 838 17.61 -14.01 -19.71
N ASP A 839 18.56 -14.31 -18.82
CA ASP A 839 18.32 -14.74 -17.44
C ASP A 839 18.23 -13.58 -16.44
N GLY A 840 18.23 -12.33 -16.93
CA GLY A 840 18.18 -11.10 -16.12
C GLY A 840 19.53 -10.66 -15.54
N SER A 841 20.61 -11.45 -15.72
CA SER A 841 21.95 -11.09 -15.25
C SER A 841 22.64 -10.06 -16.16
N ASP A 842 23.53 -9.23 -15.61
CA ASP A 842 24.31 -8.26 -16.39
C ASP A 842 25.06 -8.93 -17.56
N GLN A 843 25.13 -8.26 -18.71
CA GLN A 843 26.20 -8.52 -19.65
C GLN A 843 27.48 -7.90 -19.04
N PRO A 844 28.44 -8.72 -18.61
CA PRO A 844 29.47 -8.27 -17.68
C PRO A 844 30.24 -7.03 -18.21
N GLY A 845 30.21 -5.95 -17.42
CA GLY A 845 30.98 -4.72 -17.67
C GLY A 845 30.23 -3.59 -18.40
N LYS A 846 29.07 -3.87 -19.04
CA LYS A 846 28.33 -2.86 -19.82
C LYS A 846 27.66 -1.80 -18.96
N LEU A 847 26.92 -2.20 -17.92
CA LEU A 847 26.28 -1.26 -16.99
C LEU A 847 27.32 -0.42 -16.23
N LYS A 848 28.47 -1.02 -15.89
CA LYS A 848 29.60 -0.32 -15.25
C LYS A 848 30.23 0.73 -16.15
N ARG A 849 30.41 0.41 -17.44
CA ARG A 849 30.89 1.37 -18.45
C ARG A 849 29.95 2.57 -18.56
N MET A 850 28.65 2.34 -18.54
CA MET A 850 27.64 3.42 -18.60
C MET A 850 27.66 4.30 -17.35
N TRP A 851 27.79 3.70 -16.17
CA TRP A 851 27.97 4.46 -14.94
C TRP A 851 29.27 5.28 -14.94
N PHE A 852 30.39 4.70 -15.39
CA PHE A 852 31.66 5.41 -15.54
C PHE A 852 31.54 6.60 -16.51
N LEU A 853 30.89 6.39 -17.65
CA LEU A 853 30.61 7.44 -18.63
C LEU A 853 29.74 8.55 -18.02
N ALA A 854 28.66 8.20 -17.33
CA ALA A 854 27.81 9.15 -16.63
C ALA A 854 28.57 10.00 -15.61
N LYS A 855 29.49 9.39 -14.85
CA LYS A 855 30.35 10.11 -13.90
C LYS A 855 31.36 11.01 -14.62
N LEU A 856 31.96 10.56 -15.73
CA LEU A 856 32.83 11.42 -16.55
C LEU A 856 32.08 12.65 -17.09
N LEU A 857 30.83 12.48 -17.53
CA LEU A 857 29.98 13.59 -17.98
C LEU A 857 29.72 14.63 -16.87
N LYS A 858 29.55 14.18 -15.62
CA LYS A 858 29.52 15.07 -14.45
C LYS A 858 30.87 15.77 -14.21
N VAL A 859 31.99 15.04 -14.34
CA VAL A 859 33.34 15.61 -14.11
C VAL A 859 33.68 16.71 -15.12
N VAL A 860 33.24 16.61 -16.37
CA VAL A 860 33.44 17.66 -17.39
C VAL A 860 32.41 18.80 -17.31
N GLU A 861 31.58 18.81 -16.27
CA GLU A 861 30.52 19.80 -16.03
C GLU A 861 29.59 19.93 -17.25
N LEU A 862 29.01 18.82 -17.72
CA LEU A 862 28.04 18.84 -18.82
C LEU A 862 26.81 19.68 -18.49
N ASP A 863 26.43 19.74 -17.21
CA ASP A 863 25.26 20.44 -16.66
C ASP A 863 25.51 21.86 -16.18
N LYS A 864 26.69 22.43 -16.46
CA LYS A 864 27.09 23.76 -15.98
C LYS A 864 26.05 24.86 -16.27
N ASP A 865 25.38 24.75 -17.41
CA ASP A 865 24.43 25.75 -17.94
C ASP A 865 22.98 25.22 -17.98
N SER A 866 22.66 24.16 -17.20
CA SER A 866 21.32 23.59 -17.03
C SER A 866 20.89 23.60 -15.55
N ASP A 867 19.58 23.51 -15.30
CA ASP A 867 19.05 23.41 -13.92
C ASP A 867 19.55 22.14 -13.21
N SER A 868 19.68 21.05 -13.96
CA SER A 868 20.27 19.79 -13.52
C SER A 868 20.52 18.86 -14.72
N MET A 869 21.48 17.94 -14.59
CA MET A 869 21.55 16.74 -15.40
C MET A 869 20.87 15.58 -14.69
N LYS A 870 19.81 15.06 -15.30
CA LYS A 870 19.08 13.88 -14.87
C LYS A 870 19.57 12.67 -15.64
N LEU A 871 19.78 11.57 -14.93
CA LEU A 871 19.97 10.27 -15.55
C LEU A 871 18.76 9.41 -15.23
N SER A 872 18.22 8.71 -16.22
CA SER A 872 17.13 7.76 -16.02
C SER A 872 17.41 6.45 -16.72
N CYS A 873 16.83 5.37 -16.19
CA CYS A 873 17.00 4.02 -16.66
C CYS A 873 15.64 3.43 -17.04
N ASN A 874 15.53 2.84 -18.23
CA ASN A 874 14.39 2.03 -18.62
C ASN A 874 14.87 0.59 -18.85
N ALA A 875 14.71 -0.23 -17.81
CA ALA A 875 15.16 -1.63 -17.80
C ALA A 875 14.48 -2.46 -18.89
N ALA A 876 13.16 -2.30 -19.05
CA ALA A 876 12.38 -3.08 -20.01
C ALA A 876 12.72 -2.75 -21.47
N ALA A 877 13.08 -1.49 -21.75
CA ALA A 877 13.51 -1.06 -23.08
C ALA A 877 15.02 -1.24 -23.32
N GLY A 878 15.81 -1.61 -22.30
CA GLY A 878 17.27 -1.66 -22.39
C GLY A 878 17.92 -0.31 -22.70
N LYS A 879 17.39 0.78 -22.11
CA LYS A 879 17.81 2.16 -22.39
C LYS A 879 18.33 2.89 -21.15
N ILE A 880 19.40 3.66 -21.34
CA ILE A 880 19.91 4.61 -20.35
C ILE A 880 19.85 6.00 -20.99
N ILE A 881 19.23 6.95 -20.28
CA ILE A 881 18.94 8.28 -20.79
C ILE A 881 19.65 9.31 -19.91
N VAL A 882 20.41 10.21 -20.52
CA VAL A 882 21.02 11.40 -19.90
C VAL A 882 20.31 12.62 -20.44
N GLU A 883 19.71 13.43 -19.58
CA GLU A 883 18.98 14.65 -19.95
C GLU A 883 19.52 15.86 -19.19
N CYS A 884 19.77 16.94 -19.93
CA CYS A 884 20.06 18.26 -19.39
C CYS A 884 18.97 19.23 -19.87
N HIS A 885 18.15 19.76 -18.96
CA HIS A 885 16.98 20.60 -19.27
C HIS A 885 17.22 22.08 -18.96
N GLN A 886 16.32 22.95 -19.43
CA GLN A 886 16.35 24.40 -19.15
C GLN A 886 17.68 25.07 -19.51
N MET A 887 18.31 24.64 -20.61
CA MET A 887 19.54 25.29 -21.06
C MET A 887 19.28 26.73 -21.46
N THR A 888 20.12 27.64 -20.97
CA THR A 888 19.90 29.09 -21.08
C THR A 888 20.00 29.64 -22.52
N SER A 889 20.70 28.95 -23.44
CA SER A 889 20.79 29.35 -24.85
C SER A 889 21.15 28.20 -25.80
N THR A 890 20.86 28.35 -27.09
CA THR A 890 21.30 27.46 -28.18
C THR A 890 22.82 27.27 -28.18
N LYS A 891 23.58 28.32 -27.90
CA LYS A 891 25.05 28.27 -27.86
C LYS A 891 25.57 27.41 -26.70
N ASN A 892 24.90 27.44 -25.55
CA ASN A 892 25.26 26.61 -24.41
C ASN A 892 24.91 25.14 -24.70
N MET A 893 23.80 24.89 -25.38
CA MET A 893 23.44 23.54 -25.85
C MET A 893 24.44 22.98 -26.85
N GLN A 894 24.91 23.79 -27.80
CA GLN A 894 26.00 23.42 -28.72
C GLN A 894 27.30 23.12 -27.96
N HIS A 895 27.66 23.93 -26.97
CA HIS A 895 28.87 23.71 -26.18
C HIS A 895 28.78 22.43 -25.34
N ALA A 896 27.62 22.15 -24.73
CA ALA A 896 27.36 20.90 -24.03
C ALA A 896 27.44 19.69 -24.99
N PHE A 897 26.88 19.83 -26.20
CA PHE A 897 27.02 18.82 -27.25
C PHE A 897 28.47 18.59 -27.68
N GLU A 898 29.28 19.64 -27.81
CA GLU A 898 30.71 19.53 -28.11
C GLU A 898 31.49 18.83 -26.99
N LYS A 899 31.23 19.19 -25.72
CA LYS A 899 31.79 18.47 -24.55
C LYS A 899 31.41 16.99 -24.58
N LEU A 900 30.14 16.69 -24.86
CA LEU A 900 29.64 15.33 -24.97
C LEU A 900 30.39 14.56 -26.04
N LEU A 901 30.50 15.10 -27.26
CA LEU A 901 31.25 14.46 -28.36
C LEU A 901 32.73 14.26 -28.02
N THR A 902 33.34 15.16 -27.24
CA THR A 902 34.72 14.99 -26.74
C THR A 902 34.82 13.77 -25.84
N VAL A 903 33.96 13.68 -24.82
CA VAL A 903 33.95 12.53 -23.90
C VAL A 903 33.70 11.23 -24.67
N LEU A 904 32.74 11.22 -25.60
CA LEU A 904 32.43 10.04 -26.40
C LEU A 904 33.59 9.64 -27.31
N GLY A 905 34.27 10.60 -27.95
CA GLY A 905 35.43 10.32 -28.80
C GLY A 905 36.62 9.76 -28.02
N GLU A 906 36.94 10.34 -26.86
CA GLU A 906 38.04 9.87 -26.01
C GLU A 906 37.72 8.54 -25.29
N THR A 907 36.44 8.16 -25.23
CA THR A 907 35.97 6.91 -24.60
C THR A 907 35.43 5.88 -25.58
N ASP A 908 35.51 6.13 -26.89
CA ASP A 908 35.03 5.22 -27.94
C ASP A 908 35.78 3.89 -27.93
N GLN A 909 37.08 3.89 -27.61
CA GLN A 909 37.87 2.66 -27.57
C GLN A 909 37.92 2.03 -26.17
N LEU A 910 37.18 2.55 -25.18
CA LEU A 910 37.09 1.98 -23.83
C LEU A 910 36.11 0.80 -23.81
N ASP A 911 36.46 -0.30 -24.48
CA ASP A 911 35.86 -1.63 -24.31
C ASP A 911 36.42 -2.26 -23.01
N VAL A 912 35.90 -1.82 -21.87
CA VAL A 912 36.42 -2.20 -20.55
C VAL A 912 35.59 -3.36 -20.00
N PHE A 913 36.18 -4.56 -19.97
CA PHE A 913 35.65 -5.68 -19.18
C PHE A 913 35.87 -5.39 -17.69
N LEU A 914 35.02 -4.56 -17.08
CA LEU A 914 35.02 -4.22 -15.65
C LEU A 914 34.51 -5.37 -14.74
N ASP A 915 34.62 -6.62 -15.21
CA ASP A 915 34.06 -7.84 -14.59
C ASP A 915 34.66 -8.20 -13.23
N LYS A 916 35.78 -7.58 -12.86
CA LYS A 916 36.61 -8.03 -11.73
C LYS A 916 36.82 -6.97 -10.65
N ALA A 917 35.84 -6.10 -10.41
CA ALA A 917 35.76 -5.28 -9.20
C ALA A 917 35.13 -6.12 -8.06
N ILE A 918 35.68 -6.03 -6.85
CA ILE A 918 35.65 -7.13 -5.85
C ILE A 918 34.78 -6.83 -4.62
N PHE A 919 34.28 -5.60 -4.51
CA PHE A 919 33.24 -5.25 -3.56
C PHE A 919 31.97 -4.93 -4.30
N GLU A 920 31.11 -5.93 -4.48
CA GLU A 920 29.65 -5.80 -4.50
C GLU A 920 29.06 -7.21 -4.72
N GLU A 921 28.31 -7.70 -3.74
CA GLU A 921 27.39 -8.82 -3.96
C GLU A 921 26.16 -8.37 -4.77
N ASP A 922 25.98 -7.06 -4.95
CA ASP A 922 24.95 -6.49 -5.78
C ASP A 922 25.26 -6.76 -7.25
N HIS A 923 24.43 -7.61 -7.84
CA HIS A 923 24.44 -7.83 -9.27
C HIS A 923 24.15 -6.49 -9.92
N TRP A 924 25.09 -5.96 -10.71
CA TRP A 924 24.86 -4.77 -11.49
C TRP A 924 23.62 -5.02 -12.36
N CYS A 925 22.51 -4.39 -12.01
CA CYS A 925 21.26 -4.43 -12.75
C CYS A 925 20.72 -3.01 -12.87
N PHE A 926 19.70 -2.82 -13.70
CA PHE A 926 19.11 -1.50 -13.89
C PHE A 926 18.60 -0.85 -12.59
N ASN A 927 18.07 -1.64 -11.65
CA ASN A 927 17.57 -1.11 -10.37
C ASN A 927 18.72 -0.57 -9.50
N THR A 928 19.82 -1.33 -9.37
CA THR A 928 21.00 -0.88 -8.63
C THR A 928 21.72 0.28 -9.32
N LEU A 929 21.72 0.30 -10.66
CA LEU A 929 22.28 1.40 -11.43
C LEU A 929 21.44 2.68 -11.23
N ALA A 930 20.12 2.58 -11.33
CA ALA A 930 19.20 3.70 -11.11
C ALA A 930 19.37 4.26 -9.69
N GLN A 931 19.41 3.40 -8.66
CA GLN A 931 19.66 3.82 -7.27
C GLN A 931 20.98 4.60 -7.11
N ARG A 932 22.06 4.17 -7.76
CA ARG A 932 23.37 4.86 -7.72
C ARG A 932 23.45 6.13 -8.57
N LEU A 933 22.51 6.31 -9.50
CA LEU A 933 22.43 7.48 -10.36
C LEU A 933 21.48 8.54 -9.79
N ASP A 934 20.44 8.14 -9.06
CA ASP A 934 19.44 9.02 -8.43
C ASP A 934 19.95 9.71 -7.16
N SER A 935 20.96 9.15 -6.49
CA SER A 935 21.58 9.79 -5.32
C SER A 935 22.37 11.02 -5.75
N ASN A 936 21.75 12.20 -5.68
CA ASN A 936 22.44 13.50 -5.81
C ASN A 936 23.54 13.72 -4.74
N VAL A 937 23.68 12.81 -3.78
CA VAL A 937 24.75 12.77 -2.78
C VAL A 937 25.82 11.79 -3.28
N VAL A 938 27.03 12.31 -3.54
CA VAL A 938 28.20 11.45 -3.77
C VAL A 938 28.51 10.76 -2.44
N THR A 939 28.19 9.49 -2.33
CA THR A 939 28.56 8.69 -1.15
C THR A 939 30.04 8.35 -1.20
N GLU A 940 30.66 8.05 -0.04
CA GLU A 940 32.04 7.51 -0.02
C GLU A 940 32.14 6.22 -0.85
N ALA A 941 31.07 5.43 -0.92
CA ALA A 941 30.98 4.24 -1.76
C ALA A 941 31.04 4.57 -3.26
N ASP A 942 30.36 5.62 -3.72
CA ASP A 942 30.41 6.06 -5.13
C ASP A 942 31.79 6.58 -5.52
N ARG A 943 32.44 7.32 -4.62
CA ARG A 943 33.81 7.81 -4.84
C ARG A 943 34.77 6.63 -4.97
N PHE A 944 34.71 5.68 -4.04
CA PHE A 944 35.55 4.48 -4.07
C PHE A 944 35.29 3.61 -5.30
N ALA A 945 34.04 3.45 -5.72
CA ALA A 945 33.69 2.69 -6.93
C ALA A 945 34.23 3.35 -8.21
N PHE A 946 34.26 4.68 -8.27
CA PHE A 946 34.83 5.43 -9.39
C PHE A 946 36.35 5.32 -9.42
N GLU A 947 37.00 5.47 -8.26
CA GLU A 947 38.43 5.26 -8.08
C GLU A 947 38.83 3.80 -8.38
N ASP A 948 37.99 2.80 -8.07
CA ASP A 948 38.21 1.38 -8.43
C ASP A 948 38.14 1.16 -9.95
N CYS A 949 37.20 1.81 -10.64
CA CYS A 949 37.15 1.82 -12.10
C CYS A 949 38.42 2.44 -12.69
N LEU A 950 38.85 3.59 -12.18
CA LEU A 950 40.10 4.25 -12.60
C LEU A 950 41.32 3.38 -12.32
N PHE A 951 41.38 2.72 -11.16
CA PHE A 951 42.45 1.79 -10.78
C PHE A 951 42.51 0.62 -11.76
N SER A 952 41.37 0.00 -12.04
CA SER A 952 41.25 -1.13 -12.98
C SER A 952 41.69 -0.75 -14.40
N ILE A 953 41.29 0.43 -14.87
CA ILE A 953 41.70 0.97 -16.17
C ILE A 953 43.20 1.30 -16.19
N ALA A 954 43.71 1.98 -15.15
CA ALA A 954 45.12 2.37 -15.05
C ALA A 954 46.06 1.16 -14.99
N LYS A 955 45.61 0.06 -14.37
CA LYS A 955 46.36 -1.19 -14.26
C LYS A 955 46.29 -2.04 -15.53
N THR A 956 45.08 -2.26 -16.04
CA THR A 956 44.82 -3.26 -17.08
C THR A 956 44.92 -2.68 -18.50
N TYR A 957 44.57 -1.41 -18.65
CA TYR A 957 44.46 -0.71 -19.94
C TYR A 957 45.31 0.56 -19.96
N LEU A 958 46.56 0.45 -19.48
CA LEU A 958 47.49 1.59 -19.36
C LEU A 958 47.62 2.42 -20.64
N HIS A 959 47.58 1.76 -21.81
CA HIS A 959 47.66 2.42 -23.12
C HIS A 959 46.45 3.31 -23.46
N LYS A 960 45.30 3.10 -22.80
CA LYS A 960 44.07 3.88 -23.02
C LYS A 960 43.92 5.07 -22.07
N VAL A 961 44.66 5.09 -20.96
CA VAL A 961 44.62 6.18 -19.97
C VAL A 961 44.88 7.56 -20.58
N PRO A 962 45.86 7.76 -21.48
CA PRO A 962 46.15 9.09 -22.03
C PRO A 962 44.96 9.74 -22.75
N HIS A 963 44.04 8.95 -23.33
CA HIS A 963 42.88 9.46 -24.06
C HIS A 963 41.94 10.25 -23.16
N PHE A 964 41.57 9.73 -21.98
CA PHE A 964 40.65 10.41 -21.06
C PHE A 964 41.35 11.10 -19.87
N TYR A 965 42.66 10.94 -19.68
CA TYR A 965 43.39 11.50 -18.53
C TYR A 965 43.21 13.01 -18.36
N HIS A 966 43.17 13.75 -19.48
CA HIS A 966 43.00 15.19 -19.48
C HIS A 966 41.59 15.65 -19.08
N LEU A 967 40.59 14.75 -19.11
CA LEU A 967 39.21 15.01 -18.69
C LEU A 967 39.02 14.88 -17.18
N LEU A 968 39.98 14.29 -16.46
CA LEU A 968 39.89 14.01 -15.03
C LEU A 968 40.28 15.21 -14.16
N SER A 969 39.77 15.26 -12.93
CA SER A 969 40.22 16.23 -11.93
C SER A 969 41.70 16.01 -11.54
N LYS A 970 42.36 17.06 -11.02
CA LYS A 970 43.77 16.97 -10.58
C LYS A 970 44.00 15.86 -9.54
N GLN A 971 43.03 15.65 -8.65
CA GLN A 971 43.08 14.60 -7.64
C GLN A 971 43.05 13.19 -8.27
N HIS A 972 42.15 12.95 -9.23
CA HIS A 972 42.07 11.67 -9.95
C HIS A 972 43.29 11.44 -10.84
N GLN A 973 43.86 12.49 -11.44
CA GLN A 973 45.11 12.43 -12.19
C GLN A 973 46.28 11.99 -11.30
N GLN A 974 46.40 12.59 -10.10
CA GLN A 974 47.40 12.19 -9.11
C GLN A 974 47.20 10.73 -8.66
N PHE A 975 45.97 10.31 -8.41
CA PHE A 975 45.64 8.92 -8.06
C PHE A 975 46.15 7.94 -9.14
N ILE A 976 45.82 8.17 -10.42
CA ILE A 976 46.31 7.34 -11.54
C ILE A 976 47.84 7.31 -11.59
N HIS A 977 48.49 8.46 -11.42
CA HIS A 977 49.96 8.54 -11.44
C HIS A 977 50.60 7.68 -10.34
N ILE A 978 50.05 7.73 -9.12
CA ILE A 978 50.52 6.91 -7.99
C ILE A 978 50.30 5.42 -8.29
N VAL A 979 49.13 5.04 -8.80
CA VAL A 979 48.82 3.65 -9.18
C VAL A 979 49.81 3.11 -10.21
N GLN A 980 50.13 3.88 -11.25
CA GLN A 980 51.08 3.49 -12.29
C GLN A 980 52.51 3.29 -11.75
N ARG A 981 52.95 4.17 -10.85
CA ARG A 981 54.25 4.05 -10.19
C ARG A 981 54.31 2.85 -9.24
N LEU A 982 53.23 2.59 -8.48
CA LEU A 982 53.13 1.43 -7.60
C LEU A 982 53.15 0.12 -8.39
N GLU A 983 52.41 0.03 -9.51
CA GLU A 983 52.47 -1.12 -10.44
C GLU A 983 53.88 -1.31 -11.03
N THR A 984 54.60 -0.22 -11.32
CA THR A 984 55.98 -0.29 -11.78
C THR A 984 56.92 -0.82 -10.70
N CYS A 985 56.78 -0.37 -9.45
CA CYS A 985 57.56 -0.85 -8.31
C CYS A 985 57.26 -2.31 -8.00
N MET A 986 55.98 -2.71 -8.05
CA MET A 986 55.51 -4.09 -7.93
C MET A 986 56.17 -5.03 -8.94
N ARG A 987 56.31 -4.61 -10.20
CA ARG A 987 56.99 -5.41 -11.24
C ARG A 987 58.47 -5.61 -10.97
N LYS A 988 59.11 -4.73 -10.20
CA LYS A 988 60.53 -4.83 -9.83
C LYS A 988 60.73 -5.78 -8.64
N SER A 989 60.07 -5.53 -7.51
CA SER A 989 60.11 -6.40 -6.33
C SER A 989 59.07 -5.98 -5.29
N THR A 990 58.76 -6.88 -4.35
CA THR A 990 57.88 -6.59 -3.21
C THR A 990 58.48 -5.52 -2.28
N ASP A 991 59.81 -5.43 -2.15
CA ASP A 991 60.48 -4.44 -1.31
C ASP A 991 60.39 -3.02 -1.88
N HIS A 992 60.59 -2.86 -3.19
CA HIS A 992 60.44 -1.55 -3.86
C HIS A 992 58.99 -1.06 -3.80
N PHE A 993 58.02 -1.97 -3.88
CA PHE A 993 56.62 -1.61 -3.66
C PHE A 993 56.38 -1.14 -2.22
N ARG A 994 56.94 -1.84 -1.23
CA ARG A 994 56.85 -1.45 0.18
C ARG A 994 57.47 -0.08 0.42
N GLU A 995 58.67 0.19 -0.09
CA GLU A 995 59.33 1.49 0.04
C GLU A 995 58.50 2.62 -0.55
N MET A 996 57.97 2.44 -1.76
CA MET A 996 57.13 3.46 -2.40
C MET A 996 55.81 3.66 -1.64
N LEU A 997 55.15 2.56 -1.24
CA LEU A 997 53.89 2.63 -0.51
C LEU A 997 54.03 3.35 0.84
N MET A 998 55.17 3.15 1.51
CA MET A 998 55.50 3.74 2.80
C MET A 998 56.20 5.09 2.70
N SER A 999 56.36 5.64 1.49
CA SER A 999 56.93 6.97 1.28
C SER A 999 55.97 8.08 1.73
N ASP A 1000 56.55 9.24 2.06
CA ASP A 1000 55.80 10.45 2.43
C ASP A 1000 55.01 11.05 1.24
N GLU A 1001 55.24 10.56 0.01
CA GLU A 1001 54.53 10.98 -1.18
C GLU A 1001 53.06 10.52 -1.19
N ILE A 1002 52.72 9.48 -0.40
CA ILE A 1002 51.37 8.91 -0.34
C ILE A 1002 50.79 9.19 1.05
N GLY A 1003 49.79 10.07 1.12
CA GLY A 1003 49.07 10.37 2.36
C GLY A 1003 48.38 9.13 2.95
N GLU A 1004 48.18 9.10 4.26
CA GLU A 1004 47.67 7.92 5.00
C GLU A 1004 46.28 7.44 4.53
N GLY A 1005 45.39 8.39 4.16
CA GLY A 1005 44.09 8.08 3.56
C GLY A 1005 44.21 7.39 2.19
N THR A 1006 44.95 7.99 1.27
CA THR A 1006 45.21 7.44 -0.07
C THR A 1006 45.98 6.13 -0.02
N ARG A 1007 46.89 5.97 0.96
CA ARG A 1007 47.62 4.71 1.19
C ARG A 1007 46.65 3.59 1.55
N THR A 1008 45.67 3.86 2.39
CA THR A 1008 44.64 2.89 2.81
C THR A 1008 43.75 2.49 1.63
N GLU A 1009 43.28 3.47 0.85
CA GLU A 1009 42.48 3.23 -0.37
C GLU A 1009 43.27 2.38 -1.39
N LEU A 1010 44.51 2.76 -1.70
CA LEU A 1010 45.37 2.03 -2.63
C LEU A 1010 45.63 0.59 -2.15
N LEU A 1011 45.91 0.40 -0.86
CA LEU A 1011 46.12 -0.92 -0.28
C LEU A 1011 44.92 -1.83 -0.41
N GLN A 1012 43.71 -1.29 -0.22
CA GLN A 1012 42.46 -2.01 -0.46
C GLN A 1012 42.37 -2.45 -1.93
N HIS A 1013 42.60 -1.56 -2.90
CA HIS A 1013 42.55 -1.93 -4.33
C HIS A 1013 43.60 -3.00 -4.73
N PHE A 1014 44.81 -2.95 -4.17
CA PHE A 1014 45.88 -3.91 -4.47
C PHE A 1014 45.63 -5.32 -3.90
N LEU A 1015 45.14 -5.43 -2.66
CA LEU A 1015 44.81 -6.72 -2.02
C LEU A 1015 43.79 -7.54 -2.80
N LEU A 1016 42.84 -6.85 -3.41
CA LEU A 1016 41.71 -7.46 -4.08
C LEU A 1016 42.12 -7.94 -5.47
N THR A 1017 42.92 -7.16 -6.20
CA THR A 1017 43.11 -7.38 -7.63
C THR A 1017 44.15 -8.45 -8.02
N ASN A 1018 45.02 -8.93 -7.11
CA ASN A 1018 46.07 -9.90 -7.49
C ASN A 1018 46.24 -11.08 -6.51
N ALA A 1019 45.77 -12.26 -6.94
CA ALA A 1019 45.75 -13.49 -6.16
C ALA A 1019 47.14 -14.03 -5.76
N LYS A 1020 48.14 -13.90 -6.63
CA LYS A 1020 49.44 -14.56 -6.41
C LYS A 1020 50.30 -13.90 -5.33
N ILE A 1021 49.95 -12.67 -4.95
CA ILE A 1021 50.74 -11.79 -4.06
C ILE A 1021 49.93 -11.25 -2.89
N ALA A 1022 48.66 -11.68 -2.76
CA ALA A 1022 47.76 -11.22 -1.71
C ALA A 1022 48.31 -11.51 -0.31
N MET A 1023 48.96 -12.66 -0.09
CA MET A 1023 49.55 -13.00 1.21
C MET A 1023 50.82 -12.19 1.55
N PRO A 1024 51.82 -12.04 0.66
CA PRO A 1024 52.96 -11.15 0.91
C PRO A 1024 52.55 -9.69 1.18
N ILE A 1025 51.55 -9.17 0.45
CA ILE A 1025 51.00 -7.83 0.71
C ILE A 1025 50.27 -7.81 2.05
N PHE A 1026 49.46 -8.84 2.35
CA PHE A 1026 48.76 -8.97 3.62
C PHE A 1026 49.73 -8.96 4.82
N GLU A 1027 50.87 -9.63 4.73
CA GLU A 1027 51.89 -9.61 5.79
C GLU A 1027 52.53 -8.23 5.97
N ILE A 1028 52.73 -7.48 4.90
CA ILE A 1028 53.25 -6.09 4.96
C ILE A 1028 52.24 -5.16 5.66
N ILE A 1029 50.94 -5.38 5.47
CA ILE A 1029 49.88 -4.49 5.97
C ILE A 1029 49.20 -4.96 7.25
N TYR A 1030 49.37 -6.23 7.65
CA TYR A 1030 48.72 -6.80 8.84
C TYR A 1030 48.90 -5.94 10.10
N PRO A 1031 50.09 -5.35 10.37
CA PRO A 1031 50.26 -4.42 11.49
C PRO A 1031 49.34 -3.18 11.43
N HIS A 1032 49.02 -2.70 10.23
CA HIS A 1032 48.18 -1.53 10.00
C HIS A 1032 46.68 -1.85 9.99
N LEU A 1033 46.31 -3.09 9.63
CA LEU A 1033 44.90 -3.53 9.61
C LEU A 1033 44.39 -3.99 10.98
N LYS A 1034 45.27 -4.36 11.92
CA LYS A 1034 44.90 -4.99 13.20
C LYS A 1034 43.84 -4.22 14.02
N GLY A 1035 43.82 -2.89 13.91
CA GLY A 1035 42.86 -2.02 14.60
C GLY A 1035 41.56 -1.71 13.84
N GLN A 1036 41.37 -2.27 12.63
CA GLN A 1036 40.24 -1.94 11.77
C GLN A 1036 39.17 -3.03 11.80
N HIS A 1037 37.90 -2.66 11.57
CA HIS A 1037 36.76 -3.58 11.64
C HIS A 1037 36.54 -4.29 10.30
N TYR A 1038 36.97 -5.56 10.19
CA TYR A 1038 36.72 -6.38 9.01
C TYR A 1038 36.46 -7.87 9.35
N VAL A 1039 35.84 -8.58 8.41
CA VAL A 1039 35.66 -10.05 8.42
C VAL A 1039 36.08 -10.61 7.06
N ILE A 1040 36.94 -11.62 7.07
CA ILE A 1040 37.46 -12.27 5.86
C ILE A 1040 36.44 -13.32 5.36
N LYS A 1041 36.16 -13.35 4.05
CA LYS A 1041 35.30 -14.38 3.46
C LYS A 1041 36.02 -15.73 3.43
N PRO A 1042 35.43 -16.80 3.97
CA PRO A 1042 35.97 -18.15 3.84
C PRO A 1042 35.71 -18.68 2.43
N SER A 1043 36.50 -18.26 1.45
CA SER A 1043 36.47 -18.83 0.10
C SER A 1043 37.78 -19.54 -0.24
N CYS A 1044 37.67 -20.79 -0.67
CA CYS A 1044 38.75 -21.63 -1.19
C CYS A 1044 39.26 -21.09 -2.53
N GLY A 1045 40.25 -20.18 -2.48
CA GLY A 1045 40.95 -19.66 -3.66
C GLY A 1045 42.01 -18.64 -3.27
N ALA A 1046 42.99 -18.41 -4.16
CA ALA A 1046 44.17 -17.58 -3.91
C ALA A 1046 43.92 -16.07 -3.70
N ARG A 1047 42.69 -15.59 -3.42
CA ARG A 1047 42.38 -14.16 -3.23
C ARG A 1047 41.77 -13.91 -1.84
N LEU A 1048 42.29 -12.91 -1.14
CA LEU A 1048 41.68 -12.39 0.08
C LEU A 1048 40.43 -11.58 -0.29
N LYS A 1049 39.28 -11.95 0.27
CA LYS A 1049 38.01 -11.23 0.12
C LYS A 1049 37.52 -10.83 1.51
N PHE A 1050 36.92 -9.66 1.63
CA PHE A 1050 36.31 -9.18 2.89
C PHE A 1050 34.80 -9.03 2.73
N TYR A 1051 34.03 -9.20 3.80
CA TYR A 1051 32.60 -8.85 3.82
C TYR A 1051 32.41 -7.33 3.85
N VAL A 1052 33.27 -6.64 4.59
CA VAL A 1052 33.37 -5.18 4.65
C VAL A 1052 34.86 -4.84 4.61
N PRO A 1053 35.29 -3.89 3.76
CA PRO A 1053 36.70 -3.47 3.70
C PRO A 1053 37.16 -2.88 5.04
N PRO A 1054 38.47 -2.98 5.36
CA PRO A 1054 39.02 -2.41 6.58
C PRO A 1054 38.82 -0.88 6.64
N GLY A 1055 38.22 -0.37 7.73
CA GLY A 1055 38.01 1.07 7.95
C GLY A 1055 37.19 1.36 9.21
N GLN A 1056 36.76 2.61 9.40
CA GLN A 1056 35.75 2.94 10.41
C GLN A 1056 34.38 2.45 9.93
N PRO A 1057 33.66 1.64 10.73
CA PRO A 1057 32.35 1.14 10.32
C PRO A 1057 31.30 2.26 10.37
N SER A 1058 30.64 2.54 9.24
CA SER A 1058 29.39 3.30 9.18
C SER A 1058 28.22 2.45 9.68
N GLY A 1059 27.01 3.03 9.82
CA GLY A 1059 25.81 2.30 10.26
C GLY A 1059 25.52 1.05 9.42
N ASP A 1060 25.57 1.19 8.09
CA ASP A 1060 25.38 0.08 7.14
C ASP A 1060 26.51 -0.98 7.22
N HIS A 1061 27.76 -0.55 7.48
CA HIS A 1061 28.89 -1.46 7.65
C HIS A 1061 28.73 -2.35 8.89
N LYS A 1062 28.18 -1.82 10.00
CA LYS A 1062 27.93 -2.62 11.20
C LYS A 1062 26.92 -3.74 10.93
N GLU A 1063 25.85 -3.47 10.20
CA GLU A 1063 24.86 -4.50 9.84
C GLU A 1063 25.43 -5.56 8.88
N LYS A 1064 26.23 -5.15 7.89
CA LYS A 1064 26.95 -6.10 7.02
C LYS A 1064 27.92 -6.99 7.80
N LEU A 1065 28.64 -6.42 8.77
CA LEU A 1065 29.51 -7.17 9.67
C LEU A 1065 28.69 -8.15 10.53
N LYS A 1066 27.59 -7.72 11.16
CA LYS A 1066 26.71 -8.61 11.93
C LYS A 1066 26.19 -9.78 11.09
N ASN A 1067 25.69 -9.50 9.88
CA ASN A 1067 25.19 -10.53 8.97
C ASN A 1067 26.29 -11.53 8.55
N ALA A 1068 27.50 -11.04 8.29
CA ALA A 1068 28.64 -11.90 7.99
C ALA A 1068 28.99 -12.82 9.17
N LEU A 1069 29.03 -12.27 10.39
CA LEU A 1069 29.31 -13.04 11.62
C LEU A 1069 28.21 -14.06 11.91
N LEU A 1070 26.93 -13.71 11.70
CA LEU A 1070 25.80 -14.64 11.83
C LEU A 1070 25.86 -15.80 10.83
N LYS A 1071 26.46 -15.59 9.65
CA LYS A 1071 26.55 -16.61 8.59
C LYS A 1071 27.82 -17.46 8.67
N HIS A 1072 28.95 -16.88 9.04
CA HIS A 1072 30.28 -17.51 8.93
C HIS A 1072 31.02 -17.66 10.27
N GLY A 1073 30.49 -17.08 11.34
CA GLY A 1073 31.11 -17.12 12.66
C GLY A 1073 32.25 -16.13 12.87
N LEU A 1074 32.79 -16.14 14.09
CA LEU A 1074 33.82 -15.23 14.61
C LEU A 1074 35.24 -15.57 14.15
N LYS A 1075 35.48 -16.80 13.67
CA LYS A 1075 36.82 -17.30 13.31
C LYS A 1075 37.60 -16.43 12.32
N TYR A 1076 36.89 -15.76 11.41
CA TYR A 1076 37.48 -14.94 10.34
C TYR A 1076 37.40 -13.43 10.61
N ALA A 1077 37.02 -13.05 11.83
CA ALA A 1077 36.87 -11.66 12.24
C ALA A 1077 38.20 -11.06 12.71
N SER A 1078 38.39 -9.77 12.44
CA SER A 1078 39.50 -8.96 12.98
C SER A 1078 39.42 -8.83 14.51
N GLN A 1079 40.56 -8.51 15.15
CA GLN A 1079 40.60 -8.29 16.60
C GLN A 1079 39.68 -7.16 17.05
N ALA A 1080 39.54 -6.10 16.25
CA ALA A 1080 38.62 -5.00 16.53
C ALA A 1080 37.17 -5.50 16.63
N VAL A 1081 36.73 -6.32 15.68
CA VAL A 1081 35.40 -6.94 15.69
C VAL A 1081 35.23 -7.91 16.87
N LEU A 1082 36.25 -8.72 17.17
CA LEU A 1082 36.21 -9.67 18.30
C LEU A 1082 36.18 -8.98 19.68
N ASN A 1083 36.52 -7.69 19.73
CA ASN A 1083 36.46 -6.85 20.93
C ASN A 1083 35.17 -6.02 21.02
N ASP A 1084 34.32 -6.02 20.00
CA ASP A 1084 33.08 -5.23 19.95
C ASP A 1084 31.89 -6.08 20.42
N LYS A 1085 31.33 -5.73 21.59
CA LYS A 1085 30.21 -6.46 22.22
C LYS A 1085 28.98 -6.49 21.31
N ASP A 1086 28.68 -5.40 20.60
CA ASP A 1086 27.48 -5.24 19.79
C ASP A 1086 27.51 -6.11 18.52
N LEU A 1087 28.72 -6.37 18.00
CA LEU A 1087 28.93 -7.23 16.84
C LEU A 1087 29.01 -8.71 17.24
N VAL A 1088 29.63 -9.03 18.38
CA VAL A 1088 29.87 -10.40 18.84
C VAL A 1088 28.64 -11.05 19.46
N LEU A 1089 27.83 -10.32 20.24
CA LEU A 1089 26.71 -10.90 20.99
C LEU A 1089 25.67 -11.60 20.08
N PRO A 1090 25.20 -11.02 18.96
CA PRO A 1090 24.27 -11.71 18.07
C PRO A 1090 24.87 -12.99 17.47
N ALA A 1091 26.16 -12.97 17.14
CA ALA A 1091 26.85 -14.14 16.58
C ALA A 1091 26.99 -15.26 17.61
N ILE A 1092 27.27 -14.95 18.87
CA ILE A 1092 27.30 -15.91 19.98
C ILE A 1092 25.92 -16.49 20.29
N LEU A 1093 24.85 -15.69 20.21
CA LEU A 1093 23.48 -16.18 20.38
C LEU A 1093 23.09 -17.20 19.30
N LYS A 1094 23.69 -17.13 18.11
CA LYS A 1094 23.42 -18.07 17.02
C LYS A 1094 24.37 -19.27 17.02
N HIS A 1095 25.63 -19.07 17.38
CA HIS A 1095 26.72 -20.06 17.35
C HIS A 1095 27.45 -20.08 18.70
N PRO A 1096 26.84 -20.63 19.75
CA PRO A 1096 27.35 -20.54 21.12
C PRO A 1096 28.72 -21.20 21.30
N GLU A 1097 29.10 -22.15 20.45
CA GLU A 1097 30.39 -22.84 20.45
C GLU A 1097 31.60 -21.96 20.09
N GLN A 1098 31.37 -20.74 19.62
CA GLN A 1098 32.43 -19.84 19.15
C GLN A 1098 32.96 -18.90 20.23
N LEU A 1099 32.56 -19.10 21.48
CA LEU A 1099 33.03 -18.32 22.63
C LEU A 1099 34.57 -18.30 22.75
N GLU A 1100 35.26 -19.34 22.26
CA GLU A 1100 36.73 -19.42 22.26
C GLU A 1100 37.43 -18.33 21.43
N TYR A 1101 36.79 -17.83 20.36
CA TYR A 1101 37.33 -16.79 19.48
C TYR A 1101 37.12 -15.38 20.01
N VAL A 1102 36.19 -15.22 20.96
CA VAL A 1102 35.90 -13.93 21.59
C VAL A 1102 37.12 -13.44 22.36
N SER A 1103 37.30 -12.12 22.36
CA SER A 1103 38.39 -11.48 23.08
C SER A 1103 38.45 -11.88 24.56
N LYS A 1104 39.64 -11.78 25.17
CA LYS A 1104 39.80 -12.12 26.59
C LYS A 1104 38.97 -11.19 27.46
N GLU A 1105 38.82 -9.94 27.03
CA GLU A 1105 38.03 -8.90 27.69
C GLU A 1105 36.54 -9.26 27.70
N LEU A 1106 35.97 -9.65 26.56
CA LEU A 1106 34.55 -10.01 26.47
C LEU A 1106 34.25 -11.40 27.05
N ARG A 1107 35.23 -12.30 27.18
CA ARG A 1107 35.09 -13.54 27.96
C ARG A 1107 35.08 -13.32 29.49
N ASN A 1108 35.39 -12.10 29.94
CA ASN A 1108 35.15 -11.66 31.32
C ASN A 1108 33.75 -11.03 31.50
N ASP A 1109 33.02 -10.75 30.41
CA ASP A 1109 31.68 -10.19 30.44
C ASP A 1109 30.66 -11.31 30.70
N SER A 1110 29.89 -11.17 31.79
CA SER A 1110 28.95 -12.21 32.20
C SER A 1110 27.78 -12.34 31.22
N ASP A 1111 27.39 -11.28 30.50
CA ASP A 1111 26.26 -11.31 29.56
C ASP A 1111 26.59 -12.14 28.32
N ILE A 1112 27.80 -11.94 27.77
CA ILE A 1112 28.28 -12.70 26.61
C ILE A 1112 28.39 -14.18 26.94
N VAL A 1113 28.94 -14.50 28.12
CA VAL A 1113 29.08 -15.89 28.57
C VAL A 1113 27.71 -16.49 28.87
N MET A 1114 26.79 -15.76 29.53
CA MET A 1114 25.42 -16.21 29.83
C MET A 1114 24.67 -16.56 28.55
N ALA A 1115 24.75 -15.73 27.51
CA ALA A 1115 24.13 -15.97 26.21
C ALA A 1115 24.62 -17.28 25.55
N SER A 1116 25.88 -17.66 25.78
CA SER A 1116 26.47 -18.91 25.27
C SER A 1116 26.09 -20.13 26.13
N VAL A 1117 26.22 -20.05 27.46
CA VAL A 1117 26.04 -21.21 28.35
C VAL A 1117 24.59 -21.63 28.53
N THR A 1118 23.63 -20.72 28.34
CA THR A 1118 22.20 -21.04 28.35
C THR A 1118 21.79 -21.95 27.20
N GLN A 1119 22.53 -21.94 26.09
CA GLN A 1119 22.31 -22.83 24.95
C GLN A 1119 23.23 -24.05 24.97
N ASN A 1120 24.50 -23.86 25.36
CA ASN A 1120 25.47 -24.93 25.49
C ASN A 1120 26.30 -24.78 26.78
N GLY A 1121 25.90 -25.47 27.85
CA GLY A 1121 26.55 -25.35 29.16
C GLY A 1121 28.03 -25.72 29.17
N SER A 1122 28.54 -26.50 28.21
CA SER A 1122 29.98 -26.81 28.13
C SER A 1122 30.85 -25.59 27.82
N GLN A 1123 30.27 -24.50 27.31
CA GLN A 1123 30.99 -23.28 26.96
C GLN A 1123 31.57 -22.55 28.17
N LEU A 1124 31.10 -22.88 29.38
CA LEU A 1124 31.69 -22.40 30.63
C LEU A 1124 33.21 -22.66 30.70
N GLN A 1125 33.73 -23.69 30.02
CA GLN A 1125 35.17 -23.98 29.98
C GLN A 1125 36.01 -22.83 29.39
N HIS A 1126 35.47 -22.06 28.45
CA HIS A 1126 36.16 -20.95 27.78
C HIS A 1126 36.04 -19.63 28.54
N ALA A 1127 35.10 -19.54 29.49
CA ALA A 1127 34.91 -18.36 30.32
C ALA A 1127 36.12 -18.10 31.23
N SER A 1128 36.25 -16.85 31.64
CA SER A 1128 37.28 -16.44 32.60
C SER A 1128 37.08 -17.05 33.99
N GLN A 1129 38.14 -17.05 34.80
CA GLN A 1129 38.06 -17.55 36.17
C GLN A 1129 37.03 -16.78 37.01
N LYS A 1130 36.89 -15.47 36.78
CA LYS A 1130 35.90 -14.62 37.46
C LYS A 1130 34.47 -15.04 37.13
N VAL A 1131 34.18 -15.32 35.86
CA VAL A 1131 32.84 -15.74 35.43
C VAL A 1131 32.54 -17.19 35.83
N LYS A 1132 33.55 -18.07 35.86
CA LYS A 1132 33.43 -19.43 36.42
C LYS A 1132 33.11 -19.46 37.92
N ASP A 1133 33.29 -18.34 38.62
CA ASP A 1133 32.91 -18.16 40.02
C ASP A 1133 31.61 -17.34 40.18
N ASN A 1134 30.93 -17.00 39.08
CA ASN A 1134 29.62 -16.37 39.10
C ASN A 1134 28.53 -17.45 39.23
N GLU A 1135 27.83 -17.42 40.35
CA GLU A 1135 26.79 -18.40 40.69
C GLU A 1135 25.68 -18.48 39.64
N GLU A 1136 25.18 -17.34 39.16
CA GLU A 1136 24.08 -17.30 38.19
C GLU A 1136 24.47 -17.97 36.86
N VAL A 1137 25.67 -17.65 36.36
CA VAL A 1137 26.18 -18.19 35.09
C VAL A 1137 26.45 -19.69 35.20
N VAL A 1138 27.07 -20.13 36.30
CA VAL A 1138 27.34 -21.55 36.55
C VAL A 1138 26.04 -22.33 36.72
N MET A 1139 25.07 -21.78 37.45
CA MET A 1139 23.76 -22.37 37.64
C MET A 1139 23.04 -22.59 36.31
N ALA A 1140 23.04 -21.58 35.43
CA ALA A 1140 22.49 -21.68 34.09
C ALA A 1140 23.22 -22.75 33.26
N ALA A 1141 24.55 -22.77 33.29
CA ALA A 1141 25.37 -23.74 32.56
C ALA A 1141 25.10 -25.18 33.02
N VAL A 1142 24.98 -25.43 34.33
CA VAL A 1142 24.72 -26.75 34.91
C VAL A 1142 23.30 -27.23 34.63
N LYS A 1143 22.30 -26.33 34.70
CA LYS A 1143 20.92 -26.65 34.31
C LYS A 1143 20.83 -27.09 32.85
N GLN A 1144 21.60 -26.45 31.97
CA GLN A 1144 21.65 -26.78 30.56
C GLN A 1144 22.47 -28.04 30.27
N TYR A 1145 23.66 -28.17 30.85
CA TYR A 1145 24.54 -29.33 30.75
C TYR A 1145 25.17 -29.62 32.11
N ALA A 1146 24.70 -30.67 32.80
CA ALA A 1146 25.16 -31.01 34.15
C ALA A 1146 26.68 -31.25 34.27
N GLY A 1147 27.33 -31.69 33.17
CA GLY A 1147 28.79 -31.84 33.11
C GLY A 1147 29.55 -30.52 33.16
N ALA A 1148 28.88 -29.36 32.99
CA ALA A 1148 29.48 -28.05 33.15
C ALA A 1148 30.00 -27.79 34.57
N LEU A 1149 29.49 -28.53 35.56
CA LEU A 1149 29.93 -28.46 36.95
C LEU A 1149 31.46 -28.54 37.10
N GLN A 1150 32.12 -29.40 36.30
CA GLN A 1150 33.57 -29.58 36.36
C GLN A 1150 34.37 -28.33 35.95
N TYR A 1151 33.74 -27.37 35.27
CA TYR A 1151 34.36 -26.11 34.84
C TYR A 1151 34.14 -24.94 35.79
N ALA A 1152 33.26 -25.10 36.79
CA ALA A 1152 32.99 -24.08 37.78
C ALA A 1152 34.17 -23.92 38.77
N SER A 1153 34.17 -22.81 39.51
CA SER A 1153 35.12 -22.58 40.60
C SER A 1153 35.01 -23.66 41.69
N GLU A 1154 36.07 -23.89 42.46
CA GLU A 1154 36.05 -24.87 43.57
C GLU A 1154 34.97 -24.55 44.61
N ARG A 1155 34.72 -23.25 44.84
CA ARG A 1155 33.67 -22.75 45.73
C ARG A 1155 32.29 -23.21 45.26
N LEU A 1156 31.97 -23.03 43.97
CA LEU A 1156 30.67 -23.40 43.40
C LEU A 1156 30.54 -24.90 43.13
N ARG A 1157 31.64 -25.60 42.87
CA ARG A 1157 31.67 -27.07 42.85
C ARG A 1157 31.36 -27.67 44.22
N SER A 1158 31.59 -26.91 45.29
CA SER A 1158 31.27 -27.29 46.67
C SER A 1158 29.90 -26.77 47.14
N ASP A 1159 29.12 -26.14 46.26
CA ASP A 1159 27.78 -25.67 46.58
C ASP A 1159 26.77 -26.82 46.47
N LYS A 1160 26.09 -27.12 47.58
CA LYS A 1160 25.15 -28.24 47.67
C LYS A 1160 23.98 -28.11 46.70
N ASP A 1161 23.51 -26.89 46.44
CA ASP A 1161 22.34 -26.66 45.59
C ASP A 1161 22.68 -26.82 44.12
N ILE A 1162 23.84 -26.30 43.70
CA ILE A 1162 24.35 -26.50 42.33
C ILE A 1162 24.64 -27.98 42.07
N VAL A 1163 25.28 -28.68 43.02
CA VAL A 1163 25.57 -30.12 42.88
C VAL A 1163 24.28 -30.93 42.82
N ARG A 1164 23.28 -30.63 43.66
CA ARG A 1164 21.95 -31.29 43.63
C ARG A 1164 21.32 -31.20 42.23
N ILE A 1165 21.42 -30.05 41.57
CA ILE A 1165 20.88 -29.85 40.22
C ILE A 1165 21.63 -30.70 39.19
N ALA A 1166 22.96 -30.80 39.28
CA ALA A 1166 23.76 -31.64 38.39
C ALA A 1166 23.42 -33.13 38.55
N VAL A 1167 23.37 -33.63 39.78
CA VAL A 1167 23.13 -35.06 40.06
C VAL A 1167 21.69 -35.49 39.84
N ALA A 1168 20.73 -34.56 39.91
CA ALA A 1168 19.33 -34.81 39.54
C ALA A 1168 19.18 -35.24 38.07
N LYS A 1169 20.09 -34.83 37.19
CA LYS A 1169 20.13 -35.30 35.79
C LYS A 1169 20.78 -36.68 35.67
N SER A 1170 21.88 -36.90 36.38
CA SER A 1170 22.56 -38.21 36.46
C SER A 1170 23.56 -38.19 37.61
N MET A 1171 23.58 -39.27 38.39
CA MET A 1171 24.51 -39.42 39.51
C MET A 1171 25.99 -39.45 39.06
N TYR A 1172 26.26 -39.68 37.77
CA TYR A 1172 27.58 -39.57 37.17
C TYR A 1172 28.25 -38.20 37.33
N TYR A 1173 27.47 -37.12 37.33
CA TYR A 1173 28.01 -35.76 37.41
C TYR A 1173 28.53 -35.39 38.81
N LEU A 1174 28.29 -36.23 39.82
CA LEU A 1174 28.88 -36.08 41.16
C LEU A 1174 30.42 -36.06 41.10
N ARG A 1175 31.04 -36.74 40.12
CA ARG A 1175 32.50 -36.68 39.88
C ARG A 1175 33.04 -35.26 39.68
N GLY A 1176 32.19 -34.32 39.25
CA GLY A 1176 32.54 -32.92 39.03
C GLY A 1176 32.41 -32.05 40.28
N ALA A 1177 31.88 -32.58 41.38
CA ALA A 1177 31.74 -31.85 42.64
C ALA A 1177 33.10 -31.55 43.27
N GLY A 1178 33.12 -30.56 44.16
CA GLY A 1178 34.30 -30.14 44.90
C GLY A 1178 34.61 -31.14 46.01
N GLU A 1179 35.85 -31.12 46.49
CA GLU A 1179 36.33 -32.08 47.49
C GLU A 1179 35.51 -32.02 48.80
N GLN A 1180 34.99 -30.84 49.15
CA GLN A 1180 34.15 -30.67 50.34
C GLN A 1180 32.86 -31.48 50.26
N ILE A 1181 32.21 -31.50 49.10
CA ILE A 1181 30.97 -32.26 48.88
C ILE A 1181 31.25 -33.76 48.87
N LEU A 1182 32.37 -34.17 48.28
CA LEU A 1182 32.77 -35.59 48.22
C LEU A 1182 33.22 -36.15 49.58
N ASN A 1183 33.40 -35.29 50.59
CA ASN A 1183 33.67 -35.67 51.97
C ASN A 1183 32.48 -35.40 52.92
N ASP A 1184 31.40 -34.77 52.42
CA ASP A 1184 30.22 -34.48 53.23
C ASP A 1184 29.39 -35.74 53.43
N ARG A 1185 29.54 -36.33 54.62
CA ARG A 1185 28.91 -37.60 54.98
C ARG A 1185 27.39 -37.55 54.86
N GLU A 1186 26.75 -36.50 55.37
CA GLU A 1186 25.30 -36.40 55.39
C GLU A 1186 24.75 -36.22 53.98
N PHE A 1187 25.34 -35.30 53.20
CA PHE A 1187 24.94 -35.04 51.83
C PHE A 1187 25.11 -36.27 50.94
N LEU A 1188 26.22 -37.00 51.07
CA LEU A 1188 26.46 -38.22 50.31
C LEU A 1188 25.52 -39.36 50.72
N LEU A 1189 25.21 -39.52 52.01
CA LEU A 1189 24.23 -40.52 52.45
C LEU A 1189 22.83 -40.25 51.89
N ASP A 1190 22.44 -38.98 51.79
CA ASP A 1190 21.18 -38.58 51.14
C ASP A 1190 21.19 -38.93 49.64
N LEU A 1191 22.28 -38.69 48.92
CA LEU A 1191 22.39 -39.05 47.51
C LEU A 1191 22.45 -40.56 47.29
N ILE A 1192 23.15 -41.30 48.17
CA ILE A 1192 23.25 -42.77 48.13
C ILE A 1192 21.88 -43.41 48.36
N ALA A 1193 21.06 -42.85 49.25
CA ALA A 1193 19.70 -43.31 49.47
C ALA A 1193 18.85 -43.22 48.19
N ILE A 1194 19.13 -42.22 47.33
CA ILE A 1194 18.46 -42.05 46.03
C ILE A 1194 19.06 -43.01 44.98
N ASP A 1195 20.39 -43.06 44.85
CA ASP A 1195 21.09 -43.92 43.89
C ASP A 1195 22.43 -44.42 44.45
N SER A 1196 22.57 -45.75 44.50
CA SER A 1196 23.80 -46.44 44.92
C SER A 1196 25.04 -46.01 44.13
N PHE A 1197 24.91 -45.51 42.89
CA PHE A 1197 26.02 -45.04 42.08
C PHE A 1197 26.77 -43.86 42.72
N ALA A 1198 26.13 -43.08 43.57
CA ALA A 1198 26.77 -41.99 44.33
C ALA A 1198 27.97 -42.49 45.13
N PHE A 1199 27.91 -43.72 45.65
CA PHE A 1199 29.00 -44.34 46.42
C PHE A 1199 30.29 -44.47 45.61
N SER A 1200 30.22 -44.65 44.28
CA SER A 1200 31.41 -44.79 43.42
C SER A 1200 32.28 -43.52 43.32
N ASN A 1201 31.76 -42.37 43.74
CA ASN A 1201 32.44 -41.07 43.65
C ASN A 1201 32.88 -40.51 45.01
N ILE A 1202 32.67 -41.24 46.12
CA ILE A 1202 33.13 -40.80 47.45
C ILE A 1202 34.66 -40.87 47.54
N THR A 1203 35.26 -40.05 48.40
CA THR A 1203 36.72 -40.06 48.58
C THR A 1203 37.23 -41.34 49.21
N ASN A 1204 38.51 -41.65 48.99
CA ASN A 1204 39.22 -42.77 49.64
C ASN A 1204 39.10 -42.75 51.17
N SER A 1205 38.97 -41.57 51.79
CA SER A 1205 38.79 -41.47 53.24
C SER A 1205 37.46 -42.08 53.70
N LEU A 1206 36.38 -41.88 52.94
CA LEU A 1206 35.06 -42.43 53.26
C LEU A 1206 34.92 -43.90 52.81
N GLN A 1207 35.61 -44.30 51.73
CA GLN A 1207 35.67 -45.71 51.31
C GLN A 1207 36.34 -46.62 52.35
N ASN A 1208 37.21 -46.07 53.20
CA ASN A 1208 37.87 -46.81 54.29
C ASN A 1208 37.18 -46.63 55.65
N ASP A 1209 36.12 -45.84 55.75
CA ASP A 1209 35.37 -45.65 56.99
C ASP A 1209 34.28 -46.71 57.11
N THR A 1210 34.56 -47.76 57.88
CA THR A 1210 33.64 -48.88 58.12
C THR A 1210 32.29 -48.42 58.69
N HIS A 1211 32.26 -47.35 59.49
CA HIS A 1211 31.02 -46.82 60.05
C HIS A 1211 30.17 -46.15 58.95
N PHE A 1212 30.79 -45.33 58.09
CA PHE A 1212 30.13 -44.71 56.96
C PHE A 1212 29.62 -45.75 55.95
N ILE A 1213 30.41 -46.77 55.63
CA ILE A 1213 30.02 -47.86 54.71
C ILE A 1213 28.79 -48.60 55.24
N ASN A 1214 28.77 -48.95 56.53
CA ASN A 1214 27.63 -49.62 57.15
C ASN A 1214 26.37 -48.73 57.10
N LEU A 1215 26.52 -47.43 57.35
CA LEU A 1215 25.42 -46.47 57.20
C LEU A 1215 24.94 -46.37 55.74
N ALA A 1216 25.84 -46.31 54.77
CA ALA A 1216 25.51 -46.28 53.34
C ALA A 1216 24.76 -47.54 52.89
N ILE A 1217 25.20 -48.74 53.32
CA ILE A 1217 24.50 -50.02 53.07
C ILE A 1217 23.12 -50.03 53.72
N SER A 1218 22.99 -49.46 54.93
CA SER A 1218 21.69 -49.37 55.62
C SER A 1218 20.70 -48.44 54.90
N ARG A 1219 21.21 -47.37 54.26
CA ARG A 1219 20.41 -46.42 53.49
C ARG A 1219 20.06 -46.95 52.11
N ASN A 1220 20.96 -47.70 51.46
CA ASN A 1220 20.73 -48.34 50.18
C ASN A 1220 21.51 -49.67 50.08
N PRO A 1221 20.85 -50.84 50.17
CA PRO A 1221 21.51 -52.16 50.15
C PRO A 1221 22.33 -52.44 48.89
N GLU A 1222 21.97 -51.82 47.76
CA GLU A 1222 22.68 -51.95 46.48
C GLU A 1222 24.12 -51.43 46.52
N VAL A 1223 24.49 -50.66 47.55
CA VAL A 1223 25.87 -50.19 47.77
C VAL A 1223 26.84 -51.36 47.92
N ARG A 1224 26.39 -52.54 48.38
CA ARG A 1224 27.23 -53.73 48.56
C ARG A 1224 28.01 -54.13 47.30
N LYS A 1225 27.52 -53.83 46.10
CA LYS A 1225 28.24 -54.13 44.84
C LYS A 1225 29.50 -53.30 44.64
N TYR A 1226 29.66 -52.19 45.37
CA TYR A 1226 30.83 -51.32 45.34
C TYR A 1226 31.79 -51.56 46.52
N VAL A 1227 31.40 -52.40 47.47
CA VAL A 1227 32.19 -52.74 48.66
C VAL A 1227 32.68 -54.17 48.46
N GLY A 1228 33.99 -54.33 48.27
CA GLY A 1228 34.65 -55.62 48.02
C GLY A 1228 34.62 -56.55 49.22
#